data_AF-A0A2G6JH81-F1
#
_entry.id   AF-A0A2G6JH81-F1
#
_cell.length_a   1.000
_cell.length_b   1.000
_cell.length_c   1.000
_cell.angle_alpha   90.00
_cell.angle_beta   90.00
_cell.angle_gamma   90.00
#
_symmetry.space_group_name_H-M   'P 1'
#
loop_
_entity.id
_entity.type
_entity.pdbx_description
1 polymer ?
#
loop_
_entity_poly.entity_id
_entity_poly.type
_entity_poly.pdbx_seq_one_letter_code
_entity_poly.pdbx_strand_id
1 'polypeptide(L)'
;MAKTWRRNGLSAWRAEGILLAWSPLPLLAAWLGLAEDSPTGAAPESWRLLGAAAAALATLAGALGLIRFPRLGRISILAALLTCIAVMGDELSQRPALTLAMLLPTIYAIFALLGGGRGFLFTPKPPQGRSLQRIRSTMLGALLLGAAFELLRLPEHAPQHWVLGLSAAITCIHILIWSISEGRSESSRSRLFSLGAVVLIGALSAVGLYLQELAPLLALSMLLGLALLPRAAKDHGPQRPWWEPLVDHPARVLISTFFGLCAVGTALLLLPAASVGESLAEPIDAAFTAVSASCVTGLIVVDTASQLTGFGQSVVLLLIQLGGLGIMTISTFALYALGRRMSLRQERLMTEISGSSSAELRSSLLTIVGFTAVAEAIGAALLFLAFLMNGEAASTALWRAVFTSVSAFCNAGFALQTESLIPYAEQPFVLYTVSCLIIAGGMAPATCLALPRLLRHQQVPLAVQITMWSTLFLLVFGTLGFLSLEWGQSLNELPILDRLHNAWFQSATLRTAGFNSVDIAQVSPGTMVLMLGYMFVGGSPGGTAGGVKTTTVAILFITMWASIRGHEEVTIGKRTIPRSTVHKAIAVLGSSILVWVSVLLCLLLTQSLDARDLVFETTSALGTVGLSTGITSSLDELGKIIVLIAMFAGRVGPMTFLALLGTSGPRSRIRRPEAHVPLT
;
A
#
# COMPACT_ATOMS: atom_id res chain seq x y z
N MET A 1 -44.15 -2.60 -15.55
CA MET A 1 -42.80 -2.23 -15.05
C MET A 1 -42.06 -1.14 -15.86
N ALA A 2 -42.32 -0.93 -17.16
CA ALA A 2 -41.55 0.05 -17.96
C ALA A 2 -41.83 1.56 -17.67
N LYS A 3 -43.02 1.92 -17.15
CA LYS A 3 -43.39 3.33 -16.86
C LYS A 3 -42.77 3.89 -15.58
N THR A 4 -42.56 3.08 -14.54
CA THR A 4 -41.87 3.47 -13.29
C THR A 4 -40.35 3.59 -13.50
N TRP A 5 -39.78 2.82 -14.43
CA TRP A 5 -38.36 2.85 -14.76
C TRP A 5 -37.87 4.15 -15.44
N ARG A 6 -38.71 4.80 -16.29
CA ARG A 6 -38.35 6.10 -16.89
C ARG A 6 -38.30 7.25 -15.89
N ARG A 7 -39.08 7.19 -14.80
CA ARG A 7 -39.11 8.26 -13.78
C ARG A 7 -37.90 8.24 -12.84
N ASN A 8 -37.44 7.07 -12.40
CA ASN A 8 -36.35 6.94 -11.43
C ASN A 8 -34.95 7.10 -12.04
N GLY A 9 -34.79 6.80 -13.34
CA GLY A 9 -33.53 7.07 -14.05
C GLY A 9 -33.30 8.56 -14.26
N LEU A 10 -34.32 9.30 -14.67
CA LEU A 10 -34.22 10.75 -14.93
C LEU A 10 -33.97 11.58 -13.67
N SER A 11 -34.42 11.15 -12.48
CA SER A 11 -34.15 11.84 -11.22
C SER A 11 -32.70 11.69 -10.76
N ALA A 12 -32.09 10.51 -10.94
CA ALA A 12 -30.71 10.23 -10.53
C ALA A 12 -29.68 11.03 -11.36
N TRP A 13 -29.86 11.11 -12.68
CA TRP A 13 -28.98 11.89 -13.57
C TRP A 13 -29.09 13.41 -13.34
N ARG A 14 -30.25 13.90 -12.87
CA ARG A 14 -30.44 15.32 -12.52
C ARG A 14 -29.67 15.68 -11.24
N ALA A 15 -29.64 14.80 -10.25
CA ALA A 15 -28.92 15.03 -8.99
C ALA A 15 -27.39 15.02 -9.18
N GLU A 16 -26.84 14.05 -9.91
CA GLU A 16 -25.39 14.01 -10.21
C GLU A 16 -24.91 15.22 -11.02
N GLY A 17 -25.69 15.63 -12.03
CA GLY A 17 -25.37 16.82 -12.81
C GLY A 17 -25.38 18.09 -11.96
N ILE A 18 -26.36 18.23 -11.04
CA ILE A 18 -26.41 19.38 -10.15
C ILE A 18 -25.16 19.40 -9.27
N LEU A 19 -24.77 18.29 -8.65
CA LEU A 19 -23.56 18.24 -7.81
C LEU A 19 -22.26 18.61 -8.56
N LEU A 20 -22.12 18.15 -9.81
CA LEU A 20 -21.01 18.53 -10.68
C LEU A 20 -21.05 20.00 -11.12
N ALA A 21 -22.24 20.61 -11.16
CA ALA A 21 -22.38 22.03 -11.48
C ALA A 21 -21.84 22.92 -10.36
N TRP A 22 -21.88 22.48 -9.10
CA TRP A 22 -21.46 23.27 -7.95
C TRP A 22 -19.98 23.08 -7.57
N SER A 23 -19.29 22.07 -8.11
CA SER A 23 -17.87 21.80 -7.80
C SER A 23 -16.88 22.93 -8.13
N PRO A 24 -17.12 23.85 -9.09
CA PRO A 24 -16.20 24.96 -9.37
C PRO A 24 -16.28 26.13 -8.37
N LEU A 25 -17.36 26.24 -7.59
CA LEU A 25 -17.58 27.36 -6.68
C LEU A 25 -16.61 27.41 -5.48
N PRO A 26 -16.32 26.28 -4.79
CA PRO A 26 -15.28 26.25 -3.75
C PRO A 26 -13.89 26.64 -4.26
N LEU A 27 -13.57 26.25 -5.51
CA LEU A 27 -12.28 26.55 -6.15
C LEU A 27 -12.12 28.05 -6.47
N LEU A 28 -13.20 28.69 -6.92
CA LEU A 28 -13.25 30.14 -7.14
C LEU A 28 -13.16 30.92 -5.83
N ALA A 29 -13.77 30.41 -4.75
CA ALA A 29 -13.68 31.01 -3.41
C ALA A 29 -12.25 30.91 -2.84
N ALA A 30 -11.59 29.76 -2.99
CA ALA A 30 -10.20 29.58 -2.61
C ALA A 30 -9.24 30.48 -3.41
N TRP A 31 -9.48 30.66 -4.71
CA TRP A 31 -8.70 31.59 -5.53
C TRP A 31 -8.84 33.06 -5.07
N LEU A 32 -10.06 33.49 -4.71
CA LEU A 32 -10.28 34.83 -4.15
C LEU A 32 -9.53 35.03 -2.82
N GLY A 33 -9.45 34.00 -1.97
CA GLY A 33 -8.66 34.03 -0.74
C GLY A 33 -7.14 34.07 -0.99
N LEU A 34 -6.64 33.32 -1.96
CA LEU A 34 -5.22 33.32 -2.35
C LEU A 34 -4.75 34.64 -2.97
N ALA A 35 -5.66 35.41 -3.58
CA ALA A 35 -5.35 36.71 -4.17
C ALA A 35 -5.08 37.80 -3.12
N GLU A 36 -5.58 37.65 -1.88
CA GLU A 36 -5.32 38.58 -0.76
C GLU A 36 -3.92 38.41 -0.16
N ASP A 37 -3.34 37.21 -0.23
CA ASP A 37 -2.04 36.86 0.39
C ASP A 37 -0.83 36.95 -0.57
N SER A 38 -0.99 37.57 -1.75
CA SER A 38 0.13 37.69 -2.69
C SER A 38 1.23 38.62 -2.15
N PRO A 39 2.52 38.23 -2.24
CA PRO A 39 3.64 39.01 -1.67
C PRO A 39 3.87 40.38 -2.32
N THR A 40 3.16 40.68 -3.42
CA THR A 40 3.21 41.96 -4.12
C THR A 40 2.08 42.94 -3.73
N GLY A 41 1.11 42.51 -2.90
CA GLY A 41 -0.03 43.36 -2.48
C GLY A 41 -0.88 43.88 -3.64
N ALA A 42 -0.74 43.30 -4.84
CA ALA A 42 -1.44 43.75 -6.03
C ALA A 42 -2.86 43.17 -6.04
N ALA A 43 -3.86 44.05 -6.13
CA ALA A 43 -5.25 43.63 -6.29
C ALA A 43 -5.39 42.69 -7.50
N PRO A 44 -6.21 41.61 -7.42
CA PRO A 44 -6.41 40.70 -8.53
C PRO A 44 -6.84 41.46 -9.80
N GLU A 45 -6.17 41.18 -10.93
CA GLU A 45 -6.46 41.84 -12.21
C GLU A 45 -7.95 41.77 -12.54
N SER A 46 -8.52 42.89 -12.99
CA SER A 46 -9.97 43.06 -13.20
C SER A 46 -10.58 41.98 -14.11
N TRP A 47 -9.82 41.44 -15.06
CA TRP A 47 -10.28 40.36 -15.94
C TRP A 47 -10.42 39.00 -15.22
N ARG A 48 -9.62 38.72 -14.18
CA ARG A 48 -9.72 37.47 -13.39
C ARG A 48 -10.95 37.47 -12.50
N LEU A 49 -11.27 38.62 -11.89
CA LEU A 49 -12.51 38.83 -11.14
C LEU A 49 -13.74 38.67 -12.05
N LEU A 50 -13.69 39.26 -13.26
CA LEU A 50 -14.74 39.08 -14.27
C LEU A 50 -14.86 37.62 -14.72
N GLY A 51 -13.74 36.91 -14.87
CA GLY A 51 -13.70 35.48 -15.21
C GLY A 51 -14.29 34.60 -14.11
N ALA A 52 -13.99 34.88 -12.84
CA ALA A 52 -14.54 34.20 -11.68
C ALA A 52 -16.05 34.40 -11.56
N ALA A 53 -16.52 35.65 -11.73
CA ALA A 53 -17.95 35.97 -11.75
C ALA A 53 -18.67 35.28 -12.91
N ALA A 54 -18.06 35.25 -14.11
CA ALA A 54 -18.62 34.54 -15.27
C ALA A 54 -18.69 33.02 -15.04
N ALA A 55 -17.67 32.42 -14.41
CA ALA A 55 -17.67 31.01 -14.06
C ALA A 55 -18.74 30.67 -13.02
N ALA A 56 -18.89 31.50 -11.97
CA ALA A 56 -19.95 31.34 -10.97
C ALA A 56 -21.36 31.45 -11.59
N LEU A 57 -21.60 32.43 -12.47
CA LEU A 57 -22.88 32.54 -13.19
C LEU A 57 -23.12 31.33 -14.11
N ALA A 58 -22.08 30.83 -14.78
CA ALA A 58 -22.17 29.63 -15.62
C ALA A 58 -22.45 28.35 -14.82
N THR A 59 -21.90 28.20 -13.60
CA THR A 59 -22.23 27.10 -12.69
C THR A 59 -23.69 27.12 -12.27
N LEU A 60 -24.20 28.29 -11.88
CA LEU A 60 -25.59 28.49 -11.47
C LEU A 60 -26.56 28.21 -12.63
N ALA A 61 -26.27 28.74 -13.82
CA ALA A 61 -27.03 28.50 -15.04
C ALA A 61 -26.98 27.02 -15.47
N GLY A 62 -25.84 26.36 -15.31
CA GLY A 62 -25.66 24.93 -15.57
C GLY A 62 -26.48 24.04 -14.63
N ALA A 63 -26.47 24.33 -13.34
CA ALA A 63 -27.26 23.62 -12.32
C ALA A 63 -28.77 23.72 -12.59
N LEU A 64 -29.26 24.92 -12.88
CA LEU A 64 -30.67 25.16 -13.23
C LEU A 64 -31.02 24.55 -14.60
N GLY A 65 -30.10 24.64 -15.56
CA GLY A 65 -30.22 24.11 -16.91
C GLY A 65 -30.34 22.58 -16.95
N LEU A 66 -29.69 21.85 -16.06
CA LEU A 66 -29.81 20.38 -15.99
C LEU A 66 -31.22 19.87 -15.65
N ILE A 67 -32.01 20.69 -14.96
CA ILE A 67 -33.39 20.35 -14.59
C ILE A 67 -34.32 20.50 -15.79
N ARG A 68 -34.13 21.56 -16.60
CA ARG A 68 -35.06 21.99 -17.66
C ARG A 68 -34.57 21.71 -19.08
N PHE A 69 -33.28 21.88 -19.36
CA PHE A 69 -32.60 21.71 -20.65
C PHE A 69 -31.23 21.01 -20.51
N PRO A 70 -31.19 19.67 -20.34
CA PRO A 70 -29.99 18.95 -19.91
C PRO A 70 -28.78 19.02 -20.86
N ARG A 71 -28.98 19.29 -22.15
CA ARG A 71 -27.86 19.52 -23.08
C ARG A 71 -27.19 20.88 -22.86
N LEU A 72 -27.98 21.94 -22.71
CA LEU A 72 -27.48 23.28 -22.42
C LEU A 72 -26.82 23.32 -21.03
N GLY A 73 -27.41 22.66 -20.03
CA GLY A 73 -26.84 22.57 -18.68
C GLY A 73 -25.43 21.94 -18.65
N ARG A 74 -25.19 20.88 -19.44
CA ARG A 74 -23.85 20.25 -19.53
C ARG A 74 -22.81 21.16 -20.19
N ILE A 75 -23.21 21.89 -21.22
CA ILE A 75 -22.33 22.84 -21.91
C ILE A 75 -21.95 23.99 -20.97
N SER A 76 -22.90 24.50 -20.19
CA SER A 76 -22.64 25.55 -19.20
C SER A 76 -21.69 25.11 -18.08
N ILE A 77 -21.78 23.86 -17.61
CA ILE A 77 -20.88 23.31 -16.58
C ILE A 77 -19.47 23.11 -17.13
N LEU A 78 -19.35 22.61 -18.36
CA LEU A 78 -18.06 22.45 -19.03
C LEU A 78 -17.39 23.80 -19.25
N ALA A 79 -18.17 24.81 -19.68
CA ALA A 79 -17.68 26.19 -19.81
C ALA A 79 -17.20 26.75 -18.46
N ALA A 80 -17.94 26.53 -17.36
CA ALA A 80 -17.55 26.99 -16.03
C ALA A 80 -16.22 26.37 -15.55
N LEU A 81 -16.02 25.07 -15.76
CA LEU A 81 -14.78 24.36 -15.41
C LEU A 81 -13.57 24.88 -16.21
N LEU A 82 -13.75 25.08 -17.53
CA LEU A 82 -12.69 25.61 -18.39
C LEU A 82 -12.34 27.06 -18.03
N THR A 83 -13.32 27.88 -17.69
CA THR A 83 -13.08 29.25 -17.21
C THR A 83 -12.35 29.26 -15.86
N CYS A 84 -12.65 28.34 -14.95
CA CYS A 84 -11.91 28.22 -13.68
C CYS A 84 -10.44 27.84 -13.91
N ILE A 85 -10.17 26.89 -14.82
CA ILE A 85 -8.79 26.53 -15.18
C ILE A 85 -8.05 27.70 -15.82
N ALA A 86 -8.71 28.45 -16.71
CA ALA A 86 -8.12 29.62 -17.35
C ALA A 86 -7.81 30.74 -16.36
N VAL A 87 -8.68 30.98 -15.36
CA VAL A 87 -8.46 31.98 -14.30
C VAL A 87 -7.35 31.56 -13.33
N MET A 88 -7.20 30.25 -13.08
CA MET A 88 -6.20 29.69 -12.16
C MET A 88 -4.88 29.28 -12.84
N GLY A 89 -4.73 29.51 -14.14
CA GLY A 89 -3.65 28.94 -14.96
C GLY A 89 -2.23 29.26 -14.47
N ASP A 90 -1.98 30.50 -14.04
CA ASP A 90 -0.67 30.92 -13.55
C ASP A 90 -0.35 30.27 -12.18
N GLU A 91 -1.32 30.17 -11.28
CA GLU A 91 -1.15 29.56 -9.96
C GLU A 91 -0.99 28.02 -10.04
N LEU A 92 -1.71 27.41 -10.99
CA LEU A 92 -1.56 26.00 -11.36
C LEU A 92 -0.15 25.72 -11.89
N SER A 93 0.39 26.60 -12.74
CA SER A 93 1.75 26.41 -13.29
C SER A 93 2.84 26.44 -12.22
N GLN A 94 2.63 27.16 -11.11
CA GLN A 94 3.61 27.30 -10.02
C GLN A 94 3.44 26.25 -8.93
N ARG A 95 2.29 25.55 -8.87
CA ARG A 95 1.98 24.57 -7.82
C ARG A 95 1.57 23.21 -8.43
N PRO A 96 2.53 22.31 -8.75
CA PRO A 96 2.25 21.05 -9.44
C PRO A 96 1.29 20.10 -8.70
N ALA A 97 1.30 20.11 -7.35
CA ALA A 97 0.33 19.36 -6.53
C ALA A 97 -1.11 19.86 -6.71
N LEU A 98 -1.28 21.19 -6.80
CA LEU A 98 -2.55 21.86 -7.05
C LEU A 98 -3.08 21.50 -8.45
N THR A 99 -2.18 21.44 -9.43
CA THR A 99 -2.48 21.04 -10.80
C THR A 99 -2.92 19.59 -10.93
N LEU A 100 -2.25 18.67 -10.24
CA LEU A 100 -2.61 17.26 -10.25
C LEU A 100 -3.95 17.00 -9.53
N ALA A 101 -4.20 17.74 -8.44
CA ALA A 101 -5.48 17.75 -7.74
C ALA A 101 -6.62 18.34 -8.60
N MET A 102 -6.38 19.30 -9.50
CA MET A 102 -7.43 19.81 -10.41
C MET A 102 -7.63 18.98 -11.68
N LEU A 103 -6.60 18.30 -12.17
CA LEU A 103 -6.65 17.55 -13.44
C LEU A 103 -7.54 16.31 -13.37
N LEU A 104 -7.31 15.42 -12.39
CA LEU A 104 -8.08 14.18 -12.17
C LEU A 104 -9.62 14.37 -12.13
N PRO A 105 -10.18 15.29 -11.33
CA PRO A 105 -11.62 15.56 -11.22
C PRO A 105 -12.16 16.26 -12.46
N THR A 106 -11.38 17.12 -13.11
CA THR A 106 -11.81 17.80 -14.32
C THR A 106 -11.91 16.82 -15.48
N ILE A 107 -10.92 15.93 -15.63
CA ILE A 107 -10.97 14.81 -16.56
C ILE A 107 -12.18 13.92 -16.28
N TYR A 108 -12.44 13.60 -15.01
CA TYR A 108 -13.61 12.84 -14.59
C TYR A 108 -14.94 13.54 -14.91
N ALA A 109 -15.05 14.85 -14.64
CA ALA A 109 -16.23 15.66 -14.93
C ALA A 109 -16.48 15.78 -16.44
N ILE A 110 -15.44 16.04 -17.24
CA ILE A 110 -15.48 16.05 -18.70
C ILE A 110 -15.99 14.70 -19.22
N PHE A 111 -15.44 13.60 -18.70
CA PHE A 111 -15.82 12.24 -19.09
C PHE A 111 -17.28 11.92 -18.72
N ALA A 112 -17.71 12.29 -17.52
CA ALA A 112 -19.07 12.10 -17.04
C ALA A 112 -20.11 12.92 -17.82
N LEU A 113 -19.75 14.14 -18.25
CA LEU A 113 -20.64 15.05 -18.99
C LEU A 113 -20.72 14.71 -20.50
N LEU A 114 -19.61 14.34 -21.13
CA LEU A 114 -19.53 13.97 -22.55
C LEU A 114 -19.99 12.53 -22.83
N GLY A 115 -19.93 11.62 -21.85
CA GLY A 115 -20.35 10.20 -21.97
C GLY A 115 -21.85 9.96 -22.20
N GLY A 116 -22.61 11.00 -22.52
CA GLY A 116 -24.05 10.92 -22.76
C GLY A 116 -24.44 10.42 -24.14
N GLY A 117 -24.52 9.10 -24.34
CA GLY A 117 -25.56 8.52 -25.20
C GLY A 117 -25.13 7.51 -26.27
N ARG A 118 -23.85 7.39 -26.60
CA ARG A 118 -23.36 6.27 -27.43
C ARG A 118 -22.10 5.72 -26.79
N GLY A 119 -22.20 4.45 -26.39
CA GLY A 119 -21.12 3.73 -25.74
C GLY A 119 -19.87 3.78 -26.59
N PHE A 120 -18.85 4.44 -26.08
CA PHE A 120 -17.49 4.24 -26.52
C PHE A 120 -16.83 3.32 -25.48
N LEU A 121 -16.69 2.06 -25.92
CA LEU A 121 -15.80 0.98 -25.47
C LEU A 121 -15.90 0.47 -24.01
N PHE A 122 -16.53 -0.71 -23.91
CA PHE A 122 -16.38 -1.73 -22.85
C PHE A 122 -16.96 -1.49 -21.44
N THR A 123 -18.28 -1.27 -21.33
CA THR A 123 -19.00 -1.86 -20.19
C THR A 123 -20.29 -2.57 -20.64
N PRO A 124 -20.48 -3.87 -20.32
CA PRO A 124 -21.79 -4.47 -20.49
C PRO A 124 -22.76 -3.80 -19.52
N LYS A 125 -23.99 -3.53 -19.98
CA LYS A 125 -25.12 -3.07 -19.16
C LYS A 125 -25.15 -3.89 -17.85
N PRO A 126 -25.03 -3.27 -16.66
CA PRO A 126 -25.01 -4.01 -15.42
C PRO A 126 -26.39 -4.63 -15.15
N PRO A 127 -26.46 -5.90 -14.69
CA PRO A 127 -27.71 -6.49 -14.23
C PRO A 127 -28.19 -5.78 -12.96
N GLN A 128 -29.52 -5.77 -12.76
CA GLN A 128 -30.25 -5.10 -11.68
C GLN A 128 -29.62 -5.29 -10.29
N GLY A 129 -29.62 -4.22 -9.48
CA GLY A 129 -29.25 -4.27 -8.05
C GLY A 129 -27.82 -3.84 -7.69
N ARG A 130 -26.99 -3.44 -8.67
CA ARG A 130 -25.62 -2.92 -8.45
C ARG A 130 -25.43 -1.42 -8.74
N SER A 131 -26.49 -0.72 -9.19
CA SER A 131 -26.42 0.66 -9.71
C SER A 131 -26.36 1.78 -8.67
N LEU A 132 -26.78 1.54 -7.43
CA LEU A 132 -26.58 2.46 -6.29
C LEU A 132 -25.09 2.61 -5.90
N GLN A 133 -24.25 1.66 -6.33
CA GLN A 133 -22.83 1.58 -6.00
C GLN A 133 -21.95 2.42 -6.96
N ARG A 134 -22.47 2.85 -8.12
CA ARG A 134 -21.76 3.77 -9.05
C ARG A 134 -22.02 5.24 -8.79
N ILE A 135 -23.12 5.58 -8.12
CA ILE A 135 -23.57 6.96 -7.90
C ILE A 135 -23.01 7.52 -6.57
N ARG A 136 -22.70 6.63 -5.61
CA ARG A 136 -21.98 6.95 -4.36
C ARG A 136 -20.46 7.14 -4.55
N SER A 137 -19.86 6.49 -5.55
CA SER A 137 -18.45 6.72 -5.91
C SER A 137 -18.21 8.09 -6.56
N THR A 138 -19.22 8.65 -7.23
CA THR A 138 -19.21 9.98 -7.87
C THR A 138 -19.25 11.12 -6.84
N MET A 139 -20.03 10.97 -5.76
CA MET A 139 -20.16 11.97 -4.67
C MET A 139 -18.96 11.98 -3.72
N LEU A 140 -18.35 10.82 -3.47
CA LEU A 140 -17.13 10.71 -2.65
C LEU A 140 -15.90 11.31 -3.36
N GLY A 141 -15.84 11.25 -4.70
CA GLY A 141 -14.83 11.96 -5.49
C GLY A 141 -14.96 13.49 -5.43
N ALA A 142 -16.18 14.03 -5.35
CA ALA A 142 -16.42 15.46 -5.21
C ALA A 142 -16.08 16.00 -3.79
N LEU A 143 -16.14 15.16 -2.76
CA LEU A 143 -15.77 15.49 -1.38
C LEU A 143 -14.26 15.34 -1.12
N LEU A 144 -13.66 14.27 -1.64
CA LEU A 144 -12.22 14.00 -1.51
C LEU A 144 -11.37 15.02 -2.28
N LEU A 145 -11.93 15.65 -3.31
CA LEU A 145 -11.21 16.67 -4.05
C LEU A 145 -11.41 18.09 -3.53
N GLY A 146 -12.57 18.38 -2.94
CA GLY A 146 -12.80 19.63 -2.20
C GLY A 146 -11.93 19.71 -0.94
N ALA A 147 -11.68 18.58 -0.25
CA ALA A 147 -10.85 18.51 0.96
C ALA A 147 -9.33 18.40 0.68
N ALA A 148 -8.93 17.76 -0.43
CA ALA A 148 -7.52 17.68 -0.81
C ALA A 148 -6.93 19.03 -1.26
N PHE A 149 -7.79 19.99 -1.64
CA PHE A 149 -7.39 21.30 -2.15
C PHE A 149 -7.32 22.39 -1.06
N GLU A 150 -8.11 22.28 0.01
CA GLU A 150 -8.10 23.18 1.18
C GLU A 150 -6.86 22.98 2.09
N LEU A 151 -6.32 21.75 2.19
CA LEU A 151 -5.29 21.40 3.18
C LEU A 151 -3.84 21.57 2.72
N LEU A 152 -3.60 21.82 1.44
CA LEU A 152 -2.24 21.85 0.88
C LEU A 152 -1.55 23.21 0.90
N ARG A 153 -2.12 24.27 1.51
CA ARG A 153 -1.44 25.51 1.98
C ARG A 153 -2.42 26.65 2.26
N LEU A 154 -2.77 26.89 3.52
CA LEU A 154 -2.99 28.25 4.00
C LEU A 154 -2.09 28.48 5.22
N PRO A 155 -1.38 29.62 5.30
CA PRO A 155 -0.54 29.93 6.44
C PRO A 155 -1.39 30.10 7.71
N GLU A 156 -0.79 29.80 8.87
CA GLU A 156 -1.45 29.53 10.15
C GLU A 156 -2.34 30.66 10.74
N HIS A 157 -2.50 31.82 10.09
CA HIS A 157 -3.17 33.00 10.66
C HIS A 157 -4.05 33.80 9.67
N ALA A 158 -5.02 33.18 9.00
CA ALA A 158 -5.99 33.91 8.15
C ALA A 158 -7.42 33.96 8.76
N PRO A 159 -8.13 35.11 8.73
CA PRO A 159 -9.46 35.30 9.33
C PRO A 159 -10.61 34.59 8.58
N GLN A 160 -10.32 33.61 7.73
CA GLN A 160 -11.24 33.03 6.73
C GLN A 160 -11.85 31.67 7.15
N HIS A 161 -11.67 31.23 8.40
CA HIS A 161 -12.21 29.98 8.95
C HIS A 161 -13.74 29.84 8.89
N TRP A 162 -14.48 30.94 8.75
CA TRP A 162 -15.94 30.92 8.68
C TRP A 162 -16.45 30.36 7.35
N VAL A 163 -15.69 30.50 6.25
CA VAL A 163 -16.03 29.98 4.92
C VAL A 163 -15.97 28.45 4.91
N LEU A 164 -14.97 27.88 5.59
CA LEU A 164 -14.80 26.46 5.86
C LEU A 164 -15.95 25.89 6.70
N GLY A 165 -16.37 26.62 7.74
CA GLY A 165 -17.55 26.25 8.54
C GLY A 165 -18.84 26.24 7.72
N LEU A 166 -19.00 27.21 6.81
CA LEU A 166 -20.17 27.34 5.95
C LEU A 166 -20.24 26.21 4.91
N SER A 167 -19.12 25.85 4.29
CA SER A 167 -19.05 24.78 3.28
C SER A 167 -19.31 23.39 3.89
N ALA A 168 -18.78 23.14 5.09
CA ALA A 168 -19.05 21.93 5.86
C ALA A 168 -20.52 21.85 6.31
N ALA A 169 -21.11 22.97 6.75
CA ALA A 169 -22.51 23.03 7.16
C ALA A 169 -23.47 22.77 5.99
N ILE A 170 -23.22 23.36 4.83
CA ILE A 170 -24.01 23.14 3.61
C ILE A 170 -23.94 21.67 3.18
N THR A 171 -22.75 21.06 3.27
CA THR A 171 -22.55 19.64 2.97
C THR A 171 -23.32 18.73 3.93
N CYS A 172 -23.30 19.04 5.23
CA CYS A 172 -24.05 18.29 6.24
C CYS A 172 -25.56 18.40 6.05
N ILE A 173 -26.07 19.60 5.73
CA ILE A 173 -27.49 19.84 5.45
C ILE A 173 -27.94 19.03 4.22
N HIS A 174 -27.12 18.94 3.18
CA HIS A 174 -27.43 18.16 1.99
C HIS A 174 -27.45 16.66 2.26
N ILE A 175 -26.52 16.15 3.07
CA ILE A 175 -26.50 14.75 3.52
C ILE A 175 -27.76 14.43 4.34
N LEU A 176 -28.21 15.37 5.19
CA LEU A 176 -29.40 15.22 6.03
C LEU A 176 -30.70 15.19 5.19
N ILE A 177 -30.89 16.14 4.28
CA ILE A 177 -32.05 16.21 3.39
C ILE A 177 -32.14 14.94 2.52
N TRP A 178 -31.00 14.48 1.99
CA TRP A 178 -30.91 13.25 1.22
C TRP A 178 -31.24 12.00 2.06
N SER A 179 -30.72 11.91 3.29
CA SER A 179 -31.00 10.83 4.24
C SER A 179 -32.49 10.70 4.58
N ILE A 180 -33.18 11.84 4.75
CA ILE A 180 -34.63 11.88 5.00
C ILE A 180 -35.41 11.41 3.78
N SER A 181 -34.97 11.77 2.57
CA SER A 181 -35.65 11.40 1.33
C SER A 181 -35.57 9.91 0.98
N GLU A 182 -34.47 9.24 1.38
CA GLU A 182 -34.17 7.85 0.99
C GLU A 182 -34.57 6.81 2.08
N GLY A 183 -35.11 7.26 3.21
CA GLY A 183 -35.44 6.47 4.40
C GLY A 183 -36.52 5.37 4.26
N ARG A 184 -36.80 4.85 3.06
CA ARG A 184 -37.80 3.81 2.79
C ARG A 184 -37.25 2.37 2.63
N SER A 185 -35.95 2.12 2.87
CA SER A 185 -35.37 0.76 2.79
C SER A 185 -34.45 0.40 3.97
N GLU A 186 -34.74 -0.74 4.59
CA GLU A 186 -34.17 -1.28 5.84
C GLU A 186 -32.64 -1.46 5.83
N SER A 187 -32.06 -1.81 4.69
CA SER A 187 -30.62 -2.15 4.56
C SER A 187 -29.70 -0.93 4.42
N SER A 188 -30.26 0.26 4.22
CA SER A 188 -29.48 1.50 4.04
C SER A 188 -29.16 2.17 5.39
N ARG A 189 -30.00 1.97 6.42
CA ARG A 189 -29.96 2.73 7.68
C ARG A 189 -28.72 2.44 8.57
N SER A 190 -28.26 1.20 8.65
CA SER A 190 -27.03 0.86 9.41
C SER A 190 -25.75 1.32 8.70
N ARG A 191 -25.76 1.32 7.35
CA ARG A 191 -24.65 1.84 6.53
C ARG A 191 -24.60 3.37 6.50
N LEU A 192 -25.75 4.02 6.67
CA LEU A 192 -25.86 5.47 6.88
C LEU A 192 -25.27 5.88 8.24
N PHE A 193 -25.44 5.06 9.28
CA PHE A 193 -24.87 5.30 10.60
C PHE A 193 -23.34 5.20 10.60
N SER A 194 -22.76 4.17 9.96
CA SER A 194 -21.31 4.01 9.86
C SER A 194 -20.65 5.10 9.01
N LEU A 195 -21.32 5.56 7.94
CA LEU A 195 -20.79 6.62 7.09
C LEU A 195 -20.87 8.00 7.77
N GLY A 196 -21.95 8.27 8.49
CA GLY A 196 -22.07 9.46 9.33
C GLY A 196 -21.04 9.49 10.45
N ALA A 197 -20.73 8.34 11.05
CA ALA A 197 -19.69 8.22 12.08
C ALA A 197 -18.27 8.45 11.52
N VAL A 198 -17.97 7.95 10.31
CA VAL A 198 -16.67 8.20 9.66
C VAL A 198 -16.50 9.66 9.24
N VAL A 199 -17.57 10.29 8.75
CA VAL A 199 -17.56 11.73 8.43
C VAL A 199 -17.47 12.57 9.71
N LEU A 200 -18.12 12.16 10.80
CA LEU A 200 -18.04 12.81 12.10
C LEU A 200 -16.66 12.64 12.73
N ILE A 201 -16.04 11.46 12.64
CA ILE A 201 -14.66 11.21 13.11
C ILE A 201 -13.66 11.99 12.25
N GLY A 202 -13.87 12.06 10.93
CA GLY A 202 -13.09 12.89 10.01
C GLY A 202 -13.20 14.39 10.32
N ALA A 203 -14.40 14.85 10.68
CA ALA A 203 -14.64 16.21 11.15
C ALA A 203 -14.02 16.46 12.54
N LEU A 204 -14.10 15.49 13.46
CA LEU A 204 -13.48 15.56 14.79
C LEU A 204 -11.93 15.55 14.71
N SER A 205 -11.34 14.81 13.77
CA SER A 205 -9.90 14.81 13.53
C SER A 205 -9.42 16.08 12.83
N ALA A 206 -10.24 16.69 11.97
CA ALA A 206 -9.96 17.99 11.37
C ALA A 206 -10.10 19.15 12.35
N VAL A 207 -10.90 18.97 13.42
CA VAL A 207 -11.18 19.98 14.45
C VAL A 207 -10.35 19.79 15.72
N GLY A 208 -9.56 18.71 15.81
CA GLY A 208 -8.69 18.38 16.95
C GLY A 208 -7.58 19.40 17.25
N LEU A 209 -7.45 20.48 16.49
CA LEU A 209 -6.43 21.50 16.69
C LEU A 209 -6.90 22.81 17.36
N TYR A 210 -8.20 23.13 17.48
CA TYR A 210 -8.60 24.43 18.03
C TYR A 210 -9.93 24.38 18.80
N LEU A 211 -9.85 24.03 20.09
CA LEU A 211 -10.98 23.94 21.02
C LEU A 211 -10.97 25.12 22.01
N GLN A 212 -11.86 26.10 21.82
CA GLN A 212 -12.47 26.82 22.96
C GLN A 212 -13.81 27.52 22.62
N GLU A 213 -14.07 27.93 21.37
CA GLU A 213 -15.25 28.78 21.09
C GLU A 213 -16.51 28.06 20.53
N LEU A 214 -16.42 26.80 20.09
CA LEU A 214 -17.53 26.10 19.42
C LEU A 214 -18.20 24.98 20.24
N ALA A 215 -17.81 24.82 21.51
CA ALA A 215 -18.40 23.85 22.44
C ALA A 215 -19.96 23.88 22.56
N PRO A 216 -20.65 25.04 22.56
CA PRO A 216 -22.11 25.05 22.73
C PRO A 216 -22.88 24.54 21.49
N LEU A 217 -22.33 24.72 20.29
CA LEU A 217 -22.91 24.19 19.03
C LEU A 217 -22.73 22.67 18.91
N LEU A 218 -21.61 22.15 19.41
CA LEU A 218 -21.34 20.71 19.56
C LEU A 218 -22.29 20.05 20.56
N ALA A 219 -22.53 20.68 21.70
CA ALA A 219 -23.50 20.17 22.68
C ALA A 219 -24.94 20.15 22.13
N LEU A 220 -25.34 21.19 21.37
CA LEU A 220 -26.67 21.27 20.75
C LEU A 220 -26.87 20.20 19.66
N SER A 221 -25.86 19.95 18.83
CA SER A 221 -25.91 18.91 17.80
C SER A 221 -25.87 17.49 18.36
N MET A 222 -25.13 17.25 19.45
CA MET A 222 -25.15 15.98 20.19
C MET A 222 -26.52 15.75 20.86
N LEU A 223 -27.13 16.78 21.46
CA LEU A 223 -28.47 16.70 22.07
C LEU A 223 -29.58 16.44 21.03
N LEU A 224 -29.50 17.05 19.84
CA LEU A 224 -30.40 16.77 18.73
C LEU A 224 -30.22 15.34 18.18
N GLY A 225 -28.97 14.88 18.07
CA GLY A 225 -28.65 13.50 17.66
C GLY A 225 -29.16 12.47 18.66
N LEU A 226 -29.03 12.73 19.97
CA LEU A 226 -29.51 11.87 21.04
C LEU A 226 -31.05 11.88 21.18
N ALA A 227 -31.70 13.03 21.00
CA ALA A 227 -33.16 13.14 21.05
C ALA A 227 -33.86 12.36 19.91
N LEU A 228 -33.15 12.09 18.81
CA LEU A 228 -33.66 11.34 17.65
C LEU A 228 -33.43 9.82 17.74
N LEU A 229 -32.67 9.33 18.72
CA LEU A 229 -32.31 7.90 18.88
C LEU A 229 -33.47 6.95 19.32
N PRO A 230 -34.46 7.31 20.16
CA PRO A 230 -35.31 6.26 20.75
C PRO A 230 -36.55 5.83 19.94
N ARG A 231 -36.83 6.37 18.75
CA ARG A 231 -38.05 6.00 17.99
C ARG A 231 -37.85 4.98 16.86
N ALA A 232 -36.61 4.50 16.65
CA ALA A 232 -36.27 3.64 15.52
C ALA A 232 -35.97 2.18 15.88
N ALA A 233 -36.26 1.74 17.11
CA ALA A 233 -35.94 0.40 17.60
C ALA A 233 -37.18 -0.49 17.78
N LYS A 234 -37.97 -0.67 16.72
CA LYS A 234 -38.90 -1.81 16.60
C LYS A 234 -39.02 -2.18 15.12
N ASP A 235 -38.18 -3.11 14.65
CA ASP A 235 -38.64 -4.29 13.91
C ASP A 235 -37.50 -5.24 13.54
N HIS A 236 -37.84 -6.52 13.49
CA HIS A 236 -36.96 -7.68 13.57
C HIS A 236 -36.43 -8.16 12.22
N GLY A 237 -35.11 -8.15 12.05
CA GLY A 237 -34.37 -8.97 11.08
C GLY A 237 -33.05 -9.44 11.70
N PRO A 238 -32.47 -10.59 11.28
CA PRO A 238 -31.25 -11.10 11.88
C PRO A 238 -30.11 -10.12 11.66
N GLN A 239 -29.66 -9.50 12.74
CA GLN A 239 -28.61 -8.49 12.73
C GLN A 239 -27.32 -9.13 12.21
N ARG A 240 -26.93 -8.75 10.99
CA ARG A 240 -25.59 -9.06 10.49
C ARG A 240 -24.59 -8.22 11.29
N PRO A 241 -23.57 -8.83 11.91
CA PRO A 241 -22.62 -8.08 12.70
C PRO A 241 -21.81 -7.10 11.83
N TRP A 242 -21.38 -5.97 12.41
CA TRP A 242 -20.63 -4.93 11.69
C TRP A 242 -19.29 -5.41 11.10
N TRP A 243 -18.76 -6.53 11.58
CA TRP A 243 -17.52 -7.15 11.09
C TRP A 243 -17.70 -8.12 9.91
N GLU A 244 -18.93 -8.52 9.54
CA GLU A 244 -19.16 -9.51 8.46
C GLU A 244 -18.49 -9.11 7.11
N PRO A 245 -18.58 -7.84 6.63
CA PRO A 245 -17.97 -7.43 5.36
C PRO A 245 -16.43 -7.48 5.31
N LEU A 246 -15.77 -7.44 6.48
CA LEU A 246 -14.32 -7.59 6.64
C LEU A 246 -13.90 -9.07 6.55
N VAL A 247 -14.77 -9.98 7.00
CA VAL A 247 -14.51 -11.42 7.09
C VAL A 247 -14.99 -12.19 5.85
N ASP A 248 -15.85 -11.59 5.03
CA ASP A 248 -16.47 -12.24 3.86
C ASP A 248 -15.52 -12.52 2.68
N HIS A 249 -14.36 -11.84 2.59
CA HIS A 249 -13.40 -12.02 1.49
C HIS A 249 -11.98 -12.28 2.01
N PRO A 250 -11.26 -13.29 1.48
CA PRO A 250 -9.97 -13.73 2.02
C PRO A 250 -8.91 -12.61 2.00
N ALA A 251 -8.85 -11.85 0.91
CA ALA A 251 -7.96 -10.70 0.78
C ALA A 251 -8.20 -9.62 1.86
N ARG A 252 -9.47 -9.38 2.25
CA ARG A 252 -9.82 -8.35 3.24
C ARG A 252 -9.46 -8.78 4.66
N VAL A 253 -9.61 -10.06 4.97
CA VAL A 253 -9.15 -10.64 6.25
C VAL A 253 -7.65 -10.46 6.39
N LEU A 254 -6.89 -10.82 5.36
CA LEU A 254 -5.43 -10.68 5.38
C LEU A 254 -5.01 -9.22 5.59
N ILE A 255 -5.59 -8.28 4.84
CA ILE A 255 -5.26 -6.85 4.95
C ILE A 255 -5.68 -6.26 6.30
N SER A 256 -6.88 -6.57 6.79
CA SER A 256 -7.37 -6.02 8.07
C SER A 256 -6.61 -6.54 9.27
N THR A 257 -6.26 -7.83 9.28
CA THR A 257 -5.42 -8.42 10.34
C THR A 257 -4.00 -7.87 10.30
N PHE A 258 -3.45 -7.64 9.09
CA PHE A 258 -2.13 -7.02 8.93
C PHE A 258 -2.09 -5.56 9.35
N PHE A 259 -3.09 -4.79 8.95
CA PHE A 259 -3.26 -3.42 9.44
C PHE A 259 -3.40 -3.38 10.97
N GLY A 260 -4.14 -4.31 11.57
CA GLY A 260 -4.28 -4.43 13.02
C GLY A 260 -2.95 -4.71 13.72
N LEU A 261 -2.11 -5.59 13.16
CA LEU A 261 -0.76 -5.85 13.68
C LEU A 261 0.10 -4.58 13.66
N CYS A 262 0.10 -3.84 12.54
CA CYS A 262 0.83 -2.57 12.43
C CYS A 262 0.35 -1.57 13.47
N ALA A 263 -0.97 -1.37 13.61
CA ALA A 263 -1.55 -0.41 14.54
C ALA A 263 -1.24 -0.73 16.01
N VAL A 264 -1.30 -2.01 16.40
CA VAL A 264 -0.88 -2.45 17.74
C VAL A 264 0.61 -2.21 17.95
N GLY A 265 1.44 -2.50 16.93
CA GLY A 265 2.88 -2.21 16.96
C GLY A 265 3.16 -0.72 17.16
N THR A 266 2.48 0.16 16.41
CA THR A 266 2.58 1.62 16.56
C THR A 266 2.22 2.06 17.98
N ALA A 267 1.12 1.56 18.53
CA ALA A 267 0.69 1.92 19.89
C ALA A 267 1.70 1.48 20.96
N LEU A 268 2.35 0.31 20.79
CA LEU A 268 3.38 -0.17 21.69
C LEU A 268 4.69 0.64 21.58
N LEU A 269 5.08 1.05 20.36
CA LEU A 269 6.28 1.85 20.13
C LEU A 269 6.11 3.32 20.54
N LEU A 270 4.88 3.83 20.62
CA LEU A 270 4.56 5.16 21.16
C LEU A 270 4.67 5.24 22.70
N LEU A 271 4.79 4.11 23.40
CA LEU A 271 4.95 4.13 24.84
C LEU A 271 6.32 4.75 25.20
N PRO A 272 6.41 5.61 26.24
CA PRO A 272 7.68 6.19 26.67
C PRO A 272 8.74 5.15 27.07
N ALA A 273 8.31 3.92 27.37
CA ALA A 273 9.21 2.81 27.64
C ALA A 273 9.96 2.29 26.40
N ALA A 274 9.53 2.62 25.18
CA ALA A 274 10.05 2.05 23.94
C ALA A 274 11.23 2.83 23.33
N SER A 275 11.28 4.15 23.51
CA SER A 275 12.36 5.00 22.99
C SER A 275 13.19 5.62 24.10
N VAL A 276 14.46 5.88 23.81
CA VAL A 276 15.32 6.71 24.65
C VAL A 276 15.01 8.17 24.34
N GLY A 277 14.51 8.93 25.32
CA GLY A 277 14.11 10.33 25.09
C GLY A 277 12.87 10.45 24.19
N GLU A 278 12.86 11.45 23.30
CA GLU A 278 11.72 11.81 22.44
C GLU A 278 11.82 11.24 21.00
N SER A 279 12.72 10.30 20.76
CA SER A 279 13.06 9.84 19.40
C SER A 279 11.94 9.11 18.65
N LEU A 280 10.89 8.67 19.34
CA LEU A 280 9.64 8.15 18.75
C LEU A 280 8.40 8.94 19.22
N ALA A 281 8.58 10.19 19.64
CA ALA A 281 7.46 11.03 20.08
C ALA A 281 6.49 11.35 18.93
N GLU A 282 6.99 11.42 17.69
CA GLU A 282 6.16 11.61 16.51
C GLU A 282 5.41 10.32 16.11
N PRO A 283 4.06 10.35 16.00
CA PRO A 283 3.28 9.18 15.64
C PRO A 283 3.63 8.57 14.28
N ILE A 284 4.10 9.40 13.34
CA ILE A 284 4.47 8.95 12.00
C ILE A 284 5.72 8.08 12.06
N ASP A 285 6.71 8.41 12.90
CA ASP A 285 7.96 7.64 13.02
C ASP A 285 7.75 6.32 13.73
N ALA A 286 6.91 6.30 14.77
CA ALA A 286 6.47 5.07 15.42
C ALA A 286 5.67 4.18 14.44
N ALA A 287 4.79 4.77 13.63
CA ALA A 287 4.04 4.03 12.62
C ALA A 287 4.92 3.49 11.50
N PHE A 288 5.89 4.28 11.03
CA PHE A 288 6.85 3.87 10.01
C PHE A 288 7.68 2.69 10.51
N THR A 289 8.22 2.78 11.72
CA THR A 289 9.02 1.72 12.34
C THR A 289 8.19 0.45 12.56
N ALA A 290 6.96 0.57 13.06
CA ALA A 290 6.06 -0.57 13.24
C ALA A 290 5.68 -1.25 11.92
N VAL A 291 5.37 -0.47 10.88
CA VAL A 291 5.02 -1.00 9.54
C VAL A 291 6.25 -1.63 8.89
N SER A 292 7.43 -1.02 9.00
CA SER A 292 8.68 -1.58 8.48
C SER A 292 9.02 -2.91 9.17
N ALA A 293 8.91 -2.99 10.50
CA ALA A 293 9.16 -4.22 11.26
C ALA A 293 8.15 -5.33 10.91
N SER A 294 6.86 -5.01 10.87
CA SER A 294 5.79 -5.99 10.57
C SER A 294 5.76 -6.41 9.10
N CYS A 295 6.04 -5.50 8.16
CA CYS A 295 6.22 -5.83 6.74
C CYS A 295 7.53 -6.55 6.47
N VAL A 296 8.43 -6.57 7.46
CA VAL A 296 9.73 -7.20 7.35
C VAL A 296 10.52 -6.53 6.24
N THR A 297 10.48 -5.19 6.22
CA THR A 297 11.11 -4.36 5.21
C THR A 297 12.52 -3.97 5.63
N GLY A 298 12.70 -3.32 6.78
CA GLY A 298 14.03 -2.92 7.27
C GLY A 298 14.43 -1.48 7.04
N LEU A 299 13.59 -0.68 6.40
CA LEU A 299 13.78 0.77 6.32
C LEU A 299 13.55 1.38 7.71
N ILE A 300 14.46 2.24 8.16
CA ILE A 300 14.41 2.88 9.47
C ILE A 300 14.46 4.40 9.31
N VAL A 301 13.57 5.11 10.01
CA VAL A 301 13.62 6.57 10.17
C VAL A 301 14.44 6.97 11.39
N VAL A 302 14.58 6.05 12.35
CA VAL A 302 15.23 6.23 13.65
C VAL A 302 16.15 5.03 13.89
N ASP A 303 17.37 5.29 14.35
CA ASP A 303 18.36 4.23 14.59
C ASP A 303 17.91 3.25 15.69
N THR A 304 17.74 1.99 15.30
CA THR A 304 17.26 0.90 16.18
C THR A 304 18.24 0.61 17.32
N ALA A 305 19.54 0.80 17.08
CA ALA A 305 20.58 0.47 18.05
C ALA A 305 20.64 1.50 19.19
N SER A 306 20.61 2.79 18.86
CA SER A 306 20.85 3.87 19.82
C SER A 306 19.56 4.49 20.39
N GLN A 307 18.46 4.49 19.64
CA GLN A 307 17.25 5.26 20.00
C GLN A 307 16.14 4.41 20.60
N LEU A 308 16.19 3.09 20.46
CA LEU A 308 15.23 2.18 21.07
C LEU A 308 15.77 1.58 22.37
N THR A 309 14.92 1.52 23.39
CA THR A 309 15.22 0.78 24.62
C THR A 309 15.18 -0.73 24.36
N GLY A 310 15.64 -1.54 25.32
CA GLY A 310 15.46 -3.00 25.25
C GLY A 310 13.99 -3.42 25.09
N PHE A 311 13.04 -2.65 25.62
CA PHE A 311 11.60 -2.88 25.39
C PHE A 311 11.21 -2.57 23.94
N GLY A 312 11.62 -1.43 23.39
CA GLY A 312 11.36 -1.07 21.99
C GLY A 312 11.95 -2.08 21.00
N GLN A 313 13.20 -2.50 21.23
CA GLN A 313 13.86 -3.56 20.45
C GLN A 313 13.09 -4.89 20.53
N SER A 314 12.57 -5.25 21.71
CA SER A 314 11.75 -6.46 21.88
C SER A 314 10.42 -6.37 21.11
N VAL A 315 9.78 -5.20 21.08
CA VAL A 315 8.56 -4.96 20.30
C VAL A 315 8.85 -5.10 18.79
N VAL A 316 9.92 -4.48 18.30
CA VAL A 316 10.36 -4.61 16.90
C VAL A 316 10.62 -6.07 16.54
N LEU A 317 11.36 -6.80 17.40
CA LEU A 317 11.64 -8.22 17.20
C LEU A 317 10.36 -9.08 17.12
N LEU A 318 9.39 -8.81 17.99
CA LEU A 318 8.09 -9.47 17.97
C LEU A 318 7.31 -9.16 16.68
N LEU A 319 7.30 -7.89 16.24
CA LEU A 319 6.66 -7.49 14.98
C LEU A 319 7.30 -8.17 13.77
N ILE A 320 8.64 -8.28 13.76
CA ILE A 320 9.39 -9.01 12.74
C ILE A 320 8.96 -10.49 12.72
N GLN A 321 8.90 -11.15 13.88
CA GLN A 321 8.52 -12.56 13.95
C GLN A 321 7.08 -12.79 13.48
N LEU A 322 6.17 -11.92 13.93
CA LEU A 322 4.75 -12.00 13.57
C LEU A 322 4.53 -11.69 12.08
N GLY A 323 5.29 -10.74 11.55
CA GLY A 323 5.31 -10.39 10.14
C GLY A 323 5.88 -11.50 9.26
N GLY A 324 7.03 -12.04 9.64
CA GLY A 324 7.84 -13.01 8.90
C GLY A 324 7.15 -14.36 8.74
N LEU A 325 6.61 -14.91 9.82
CA LEU A 325 5.81 -16.14 9.78
C LEU A 325 4.51 -15.99 8.98
N GLY A 326 4.06 -14.76 8.77
CA GLY A 326 2.83 -14.41 8.09
C GLY A 326 1.63 -14.54 9.03
N ILE A 327 0.76 -13.53 8.99
CA ILE A 327 -0.38 -13.42 9.91
C ILE A 327 -1.38 -14.58 9.76
N MET A 328 -1.46 -15.16 8.56
CA MET A 328 -2.30 -16.34 8.31
C MET A 328 -1.79 -17.57 9.07
N THR A 329 -0.46 -17.74 9.18
CA THR A 329 0.18 -18.83 9.93
C THR A 329 -0.11 -18.69 11.42
N ILE A 330 0.03 -17.48 11.96
CA ILE A 330 -0.17 -17.19 13.38
C ILE A 330 -1.64 -17.25 13.77
N SER A 331 -2.53 -16.67 12.97
CA SER A 331 -3.97 -16.67 13.25
C SER A 331 -4.53 -18.10 13.26
N THR A 332 -4.05 -18.95 12.34
CA THR A 332 -4.45 -20.36 12.26
C THR A 332 -3.85 -21.18 13.42
N PHE A 333 -2.60 -20.93 13.78
CA PHE A 333 -1.95 -21.58 14.92
C PHE A 333 -2.60 -21.18 16.26
N ALA A 334 -2.91 -19.91 16.47
CA ALA A 334 -3.55 -19.41 17.69
C ALA A 334 -4.95 -20.04 17.89
N LEU A 335 -5.79 -20.04 16.84
CA LEU A 335 -7.10 -20.70 16.86
C LEU A 335 -6.99 -22.19 17.25
N TYR A 336 -5.93 -22.85 16.79
CA TYR A 336 -5.67 -24.25 17.06
C TYR A 336 -5.16 -24.51 18.49
N ALA A 337 -4.22 -23.71 18.99
CA ALA A 337 -3.72 -23.81 20.37
C ALA A 337 -4.82 -23.60 21.41
N LEU A 338 -5.84 -22.80 21.08
CA LEU A 338 -7.05 -22.57 21.86
C LEU A 338 -8.09 -23.70 21.77
N GLY A 339 -7.81 -24.80 21.05
CA GLY A 339 -8.69 -25.97 20.93
C GLY A 339 -9.97 -25.73 20.12
N ARG A 340 -10.07 -24.62 19.36
CA ARG A 340 -11.27 -24.27 18.59
C ARG A 340 -11.18 -24.84 17.18
N ARG A 341 -12.25 -25.52 16.73
CA ARG A 341 -12.38 -25.97 15.33
C ARG A 341 -12.57 -24.76 14.42
N MET A 342 -11.86 -24.71 13.29
CA MET A 342 -12.11 -23.71 12.25
C MET A 342 -13.53 -23.87 11.71
N SER A 343 -14.22 -22.74 11.52
CA SER A 343 -15.50 -22.75 10.81
C SER A 343 -15.30 -23.10 9.34
N LEU A 344 -16.31 -23.72 8.71
CA LEU A 344 -16.29 -24.06 7.27
C LEU A 344 -16.05 -22.85 6.35
N ARG A 345 -16.40 -21.63 6.79
CA ARG A 345 -16.07 -20.38 6.07
C ARG A 345 -14.57 -20.11 6.14
N GLN A 346 -13.96 -20.20 7.33
CA GLN A 346 -12.51 -20.00 7.50
C GLN A 346 -11.70 -21.06 6.75
N GLU A 347 -12.18 -22.31 6.73
CA GLU A 347 -11.54 -23.40 5.97
C GLU A 347 -11.57 -23.14 4.46
N ARG A 348 -12.72 -22.73 3.90
CA ARG A 348 -12.83 -22.36 2.48
C ARG A 348 -11.98 -21.15 2.10
N LEU A 349 -11.96 -20.11 2.95
CA LEU A 349 -11.11 -18.94 2.76
C LEU A 349 -9.62 -19.34 2.73
N MET A 350 -9.23 -20.31 3.56
CA MET A 350 -7.85 -20.77 3.64
C MET A 350 -7.45 -21.56 2.40
N THR A 351 -8.28 -22.52 1.96
CA THR A 351 -8.03 -23.30 0.75
C THR A 351 -8.01 -22.44 -0.52
N GLU A 352 -8.75 -21.34 -0.58
CA GLU A 352 -8.75 -20.43 -1.74
C GLU A 352 -7.46 -19.60 -1.85
N ILE A 353 -6.84 -19.23 -0.72
CA ILE A 353 -5.57 -18.49 -0.67
C ILE A 353 -4.37 -19.43 -0.88
N SER A 354 -4.37 -20.58 -0.20
CA SER A 354 -3.20 -21.47 -0.10
C SER A 354 -3.26 -22.72 -0.99
N GLY A 355 -4.43 -23.05 -1.53
CA GLY A 355 -4.62 -24.16 -2.48
C GLY A 355 -4.59 -25.56 -1.87
N SER A 356 -4.54 -25.71 -0.54
CA SER A 356 -4.34 -26.98 0.17
C SER A 356 -5.50 -27.34 1.13
N SER A 357 -5.59 -28.63 1.49
CA SER A 357 -6.61 -29.17 2.42
C SER A 357 -6.31 -28.81 3.89
N SER A 358 -7.31 -28.84 4.76
CA SER A 358 -7.19 -28.46 6.19
C SER A 358 -6.23 -29.33 7.01
N ALA A 359 -6.15 -30.63 6.72
CA ALA A 359 -5.21 -31.54 7.39
C ALA A 359 -3.75 -31.28 6.96
N GLU A 360 -3.52 -31.00 5.68
CA GLU A 360 -2.20 -30.64 5.13
C GLU A 360 -1.74 -29.27 5.62
N LEU A 361 -2.67 -28.33 5.81
CA LEU A 361 -2.40 -27.02 6.41
C LEU A 361 -1.84 -27.15 7.82
N ARG A 362 -2.45 -27.97 8.70
CA ARG A 362 -1.96 -28.17 10.07
C ARG A 362 -0.52 -28.69 10.10
N SER A 363 -0.22 -29.74 9.33
CA SER A 363 1.12 -30.32 9.27
C SER A 363 2.12 -29.31 8.73
N SER A 364 1.72 -28.51 7.73
CA SER A 364 2.56 -27.48 7.13
C SER A 364 2.88 -26.36 8.12
N LEU A 365 1.90 -25.91 8.91
CA LEU A 365 2.08 -24.85 9.92
C LEU A 365 3.05 -25.27 11.03
N LEU A 366 2.90 -26.47 11.59
CA LEU A 366 3.83 -26.98 12.60
C LEU A 366 5.25 -27.14 12.05
N THR A 367 5.35 -27.55 10.77
CA THR A 367 6.64 -27.63 10.07
C THR A 367 7.27 -26.25 9.90
N ILE A 368 6.48 -25.23 9.53
CA ILE A 368 6.97 -23.85 9.38
C ILE A 368 7.49 -23.33 10.72
N VAL A 369 6.66 -23.34 11.76
CA VAL A 369 7.05 -22.81 13.09
C VAL A 369 8.23 -23.57 13.68
N GLY A 370 8.23 -24.90 13.59
CA GLY A 370 9.32 -25.74 14.09
C GLY A 370 10.62 -25.52 13.32
N PHE A 371 10.56 -25.42 11.99
CA PHE A 371 11.74 -25.15 11.16
C PHE A 371 12.30 -23.75 11.44
N THR A 372 11.45 -22.72 11.51
CA THR A 372 11.85 -21.36 11.84
C THR A 372 12.54 -21.30 13.20
N ALA A 373 11.93 -21.83 14.25
CA ALA A 373 12.50 -21.81 15.59
C ALA A 373 13.86 -22.53 15.68
N VAL A 374 14.01 -23.66 14.98
CA VAL A 374 15.29 -24.40 14.93
C VAL A 374 16.35 -23.62 14.15
N ALA A 375 16.00 -23.07 12.98
CA ALA A 375 16.92 -22.29 12.17
C ALA A 375 17.40 -21.03 12.92
N GLU A 376 16.48 -20.31 13.57
CA GLU A 376 16.79 -19.14 14.39
C GLU A 376 17.62 -19.50 15.62
N ALA A 377 17.34 -20.61 16.30
CA ALA A 377 18.13 -21.04 17.45
C ALA A 377 19.57 -21.40 17.06
N ILE A 378 19.76 -22.11 15.94
CA ILE A 378 21.09 -22.44 15.42
C ILE A 378 21.82 -21.15 14.99
N GLY A 379 21.14 -20.28 14.26
CA GLY A 379 21.68 -18.99 13.84
C GLY A 379 22.12 -18.12 15.01
N ALA A 380 21.26 -17.99 16.03
CA ALA A 380 21.56 -17.26 17.25
C ALA A 380 22.73 -17.88 18.01
N ALA A 381 22.83 -19.21 18.10
CA ALA A 381 23.97 -19.86 18.76
C ALA A 381 25.31 -19.58 18.04
N LEU A 382 25.32 -19.66 16.70
CA LEU A 382 26.51 -19.37 15.89
C LEU A 382 26.91 -17.89 15.98
N LEU A 383 25.94 -16.97 15.86
CA LEU A 383 26.19 -15.53 15.99
C LEU A 383 26.62 -15.15 17.41
N PHE A 384 26.07 -15.79 18.44
CA PHE A 384 26.47 -15.58 19.82
C PHE A 384 27.94 -15.94 20.04
N LEU A 385 28.37 -17.08 19.50
CA LEU A 385 29.78 -17.47 19.53
C LEU A 385 30.65 -16.45 18.77
N ALA A 386 30.20 -16.00 17.59
CA ALA A 386 30.93 -15.00 16.80
C ALA A 386 31.13 -13.68 17.58
N PHE A 387 30.05 -13.15 18.18
CA PHE A 387 30.10 -11.90 18.93
C PHE A 387 30.91 -12.02 20.23
N LEU A 388 30.86 -13.17 20.91
CA LEU A 388 31.75 -13.44 22.05
C LEU A 388 33.23 -13.45 21.64
N MET A 389 33.56 -14.09 20.50
CA MET A 389 34.93 -14.12 19.98
C MET A 389 35.44 -12.73 19.59
N ASN A 390 34.54 -11.80 19.25
CA ASN A 390 34.85 -10.40 18.99
C ASN A 390 34.99 -9.54 20.25
N GLY A 391 34.91 -10.13 21.45
CA GLY A 391 35.10 -9.44 22.72
C GLY A 391 33.87 -8.73 23.28
N GLU A 392 32.67 -8.99 22.73
CA GLU A 392 31.44 -8.43 23.28
C GLU A 392 31.05 -9.09 24.61
N ALA A 393 30.46 -8.32 25.53
CA ALA A 393 29.94 -8.85 26.78
C ALA A 393 28.85 -9.89 26.52
N ALA A 394 28.83 -11.00 27.29
CA ALA A 394 27.95 -12.13 27.02
C ALA A 394 26.45 -11.79 26.97
N SER A 395 25.96 -10.89 27.82
CA SER A 395 24.56 -10.46 27.78
C SER A 395 24.21 -9.71 26.48
N THR A 396 25.06 -8.77 26.08
CA THR A 396 24.91 -7.98 24.86
C THR A 396 25.03 -8.84 23.62
N ALA A 397 26.03 -9.73 23.59
CA ALA A 397 26.27 -10.68 22.51
C ALA A 397 25.06 -11.60 22.32
N LEU A 398 24.46 -12.10 23.41
CA LEU A 398 23.28 -12.98 23.34
C LEU A 398 22.08 -12.25 22.75
N TRP A 399 21.78 -11.04 23.26
CA TRP A 399 20.65 -10.25 22.77
C TRP A 399 20.80 -9.89 21.29
N ARG A 400 22.01 -9.44 20.90
CA ARG A 400 22.38 -9.13 19.52
C ARG A 400 22.28 -10.34 18.61
N ALA A 401 22.78 -11.50 19.05
CA ALA A 401 22.71 -12.73 18.27
C ALA A 401 21.28 -13.20 18.02
N VAL A 402 20.41 -13.16 19.04
CA VAL A 402 18.99 -13.52 18.89
C VAL A 402 18.29 -12.54 17.96
N PHE A 403 18.48 -11.24 18.16
CA PHE A 403 17.85 -10.21 17.33
C PHE A 403 18.28 -10.33 15.85
N THR A 404 19.59 -10.39 15.59
CA THR A 404 20.13 -10.52 14.24
C THR A 404 19.71 -11.84 13.61
N SER A 405 19.62 -12.94 14.36
CA SER A 405 19.21 -14.23 13.80
C SER A 405 17.75 -14.24 13.35
N VAL A 406 16.84 -13.71 14.16
CA VAL A 406 15.41 -13.59 13.82
C VAL A 406 15.22 -12.61 12.66
N SER A 407 15.89 -11.46 12.72
CA SER A 407 15.86 -10.46 11.65
C SER A 407 16.39 -11.05 10.33
N ALA A 408 17.50 -11.80 10.36
CA ALA A 408 18.06 -12.47 9.19
C ALA A 408 17.15 -13.56 8.62
N PHE A 409 16.57 -14.43 9.45
CA PHE A 409 15.67 -15.48 8.98
C PHE A 409 14.34 -14.91 8.44
N CYS A 410 13.79 -13.91 9.10
CA CYS A 410 12.59 -13.24 8.60
C CYS A 410 12.87 -12.37 7.37
N ASN A 411 14.13 -12.07 7.06
CA ASN A 411 14.56 -11.12 6.04
C ASN A 411 14.14 -9.68 6.36
N ALA A 412 14.31 -9.24 7.61
CA ALA A 412 13.80 -7.97 8.09
C ALA A 412 14.76 -6.79 7.94
N GLY A 413 16.08 -7.02 7.85
CA GLY A 413 17.10 -5.97 7.71
C GLY A 413 17.40 -5.13 8.94
N PHE A 414 16.60 -5.24 10.00
CA PHE A 414 16.89 -4.56 11.27
C PHE A 414 18.16 -5.13 11.92
N ALA A 415 19.02 -4.24 12.39
CA ALA A 415 20.25 -4.57 13.12
C ALA A 415 20.30 -3.79 14.44
N LEU A 416 21.05 -4.32 15.42
CA LEU A 416 21.35 -3.62 16.68
C LEU A 416 22.71 -2.90 16.62
N GLN A 417 23.13 -2.59 15.40
CA GLN A 417 24.31 -1.82 15.06
C GLN A 417 23.88 -0.75 14.06
N THR A 418 24.28 0.50 14.29
CA THR A 418 23.89 1.65 13.46
C THR A 418 24.29 1.45 12.00
N GLU A 419 25.47 0.89 11.74
CA GLU A 419 25.97 0.60 10.38
C GLU A 419 25.66 -0.84 9.91
N SER A 420 24.62 -1.47 10.47
CA SER A 420 24.21 -2.83 10.12
C SER A 420 25.36 -3.84 10.30
N LEU A 421 25.84 -4.46 9.22
CA LEU A 421 26.93 -5.46 9.26
C LEU A 421 28.22 -4.98 8.59
N ILE A 422 28.34 -3.69 8.25
CA ILE A 422 29.57 -3.09 7.72
C ILE A 422 30.77 -3.34 8.65
N PRO A 423 30.66 -3.23 9.99
CA PRO A 423 31.78 -3.54 10.90
C PRO A 423 32.26 -5.00 10.85
N TYR A 424 31.49 -5.91 10.25
CA TYR A 424 31.80 -7.34 10.12
C TYR A 424 32.20 -7.73 8.68
N ALA A 425 32.55 -6.75 7.84
CA ALA A 425 32.95 -6.99 6.44
C ALA A 425 34.13 -7.97 6.30
N GLU A 426 35.09 -7.95 7.23
CA GLU A 426 36.25 -8.87 7.26
C GLU A 426 35.99 -10.14 8.08
N GLN A 427 34.74 -10.38 8.49
CA GLN A 427 34.35 -11.52 9.32
C GLN A 427 33.44 -12.48 8.56
N PRO A 428 34.00 -13.38 7.73
CA PRO A 428 33.22 -14.27 6.89
C PRO A 428 32.26 -15.15 7.69
N PHE A 429 32.62 -15.52 8.92
CA PHE A 429 31.77 -16.35 9.77
C PHE A 429 30.41 -15.68 10.07
N VAL A 430 30.38 -14.37 10.35
CA VAL A 430 29.15 -13.60 10.58
C VAL A 430 28.36 -13.48 9.27
N LEU A 431 29.03 -13.06 8.19
CA LEU A 431 28.40 -12.85 6.89
C LEU A 431 27.76 -14.14 6.33
N TYR A 432 28.45 -15.28 6.42
CA TYR A 432 27.90 -16.55 5.97
C TYR A 432 26.75 -17.05 6.84
N THR A 433 26.84 -16.89 8.17
CA THR A 433 25.75 -17.28 9.07
C THR A 433 24.48 -16.50 8.76
N VAL A 434 24.58 -15.18 8.63
CA VAL A 434 23.45 -14.31 8.25
C VAL A 434 22.95 -14.63 6.84
N SER A 435 23.85 -14.82 5.85
CA SER A 435 23.47 -15.20 4.49
C SER A 435 22.70 -16.52 4.46
N CYS A 436 23.12 -17.53 5.23
CA CYS A 436 22.44 -18.82 5.32
C CYS A 436 21.03 -18.68 5.90
N LEU A 437 20.85 -17.86 6.93
CA LEU A 437 19.53 -17.55 7.49
C LEU A 437 18.63 -16.85 6.47
N ILE A 438 19.15 -15.84 5.78
CA ILE A 438 18.43 -15.11 4.72
C ILE A 438 18.01 -16.07 3.58
N ILE A 439 18.90 -16.96 3.18
CA ILE A 439 18.63 -17.93 2.13
C ILE A 439 17.58 -18.94 2.58
N ALA A 440 17.70 -19.47 3.80
CA ALA A 440 16.76 -20.43 4.38
C ALA A 440 15.37 -19.82 4.61
N GLY A 441 15.28 -18.58 5.07
CA GLY A 441 14.03 -17.86 5.29
C GLY A 441 13.37 -17.34 4.01
N GLY A 442 14.18 -16.88 3.05
CA GLY A 442 13.71 -16.47 1.72
C GLY A 442 13.19 -17.64 0.86
N MET A 443 13.49 -18.88 1.24
CA MET A 443 12.88 -20.10 0.69
C MET A 443 11.81 -20.63 1.64
N ALA A 444 10.78 -21.29 1.10
CA ALA A 444 9.80 -21.96 1.96
C ALA A 444 10.45 -23.10 2.75
N PRO A 445 10.07 -23.35 4.02
CA PRO A 445 10.54 -24.50 4.78
C PRO A 445 10.38 -25.84 4.04
N ALA A 446 9.27 -26.00 3.30
CA ALA A 446 9.04 -27.19 2.46
C ALA A 446 10.10 -27.37 1.35
N THR A 447 10.61 -26.28 0.80
CA THR A 447 11.70 -26.28 -0.18
C THR A 447 13.01 -26.65 0.51
N CYS A 448 13.34 -26.02 1.65
CA CYS A 448 14.54 -26.30 2.42
C CYS A 448 14.64 -27.79 2.81
N LEU A 449 13.55 -28.36 3.32
CA LEU A 449 13.47 -29.78 3.71
C LEU A 449 13.50 -30.74 2.52
N ALA A 450 13.18 -30.28 1.31
CA ALA A 450 13.26 -31.08 0.09
C ALA A 450 14.67 -31.10 -0.54
N LEU A 451 15.58 -30.21 -0.11
CA LEU A 451 16.93 -30.08 -0.67
C LEU A 451 17.74 -31.39 -0.61
N PRO A 452 17.78 -32.14 0.51
CA PRO A 452 18.53 -33.40 0.56
C PRO A 452 18.01 -34.45 -0.41
N ARG A 453 16.70 -34.44 -0.70
CA ARG A 453 16.08 -35.35 -1.69
C ARG A 453 16.50 -34.98 -3.11
N LEU A 454 16.56 -33.68 -3.43
CA LEU A 454 17.04 -33.23 -4.73
C LEU A 454 18.52 -33.57 -4.95
N LEU A 455 19.37 -33.37 -3.94
CA LEU A 455 20.80 -33.72 -4.00
C LEU A 455 21.04 -35.23 -4.17
N ARG A 456 20.12 -36.07 -3.68
CA ARG A 456 20.11 -37.52 -3.90
C ARG A 456 19.40 -37.95 -5.19
N HIS A 457 19.15 -37.02 -6.11
CA HIS A 457 18.45 -37.24 -7.38
C HIS A 457 17.06 -37.88 -7.24
N GLN A 458 16.38 -37.70 -6.11
CA GLN A 458 15.03 -38.20 -5.90
C GLN A 458 13.98 -37.28 -6.53
N GLN A 459 12.77 -37.81 -6.73
CA GLN A 459 11.67 -37.03 -7.28
C GLN A 459 11.21 -35.95 -6.29
N VAL A 460 11.24 -34.69 -6.74
CA VAL A 460 10.72 -33.54 -5.99
C VAL A 460 9.70 -32.76 -6.85
N PRO A 461 8.79 -31.98 -6.23
CA PRO A 461 7.84 -31.14 -6.97
C PRO A 461 8.54 -30.13 -7.88
N LEU A 462 7.91 -29.80 -9.03
CA LEU A 462 8.50 -28.89 -10.01
C LEU A 462 8.71 -27.48 -9.42
N ALA A 463 7.78 -27.03 -8.58
CA ALA A 463 7.89 -25.74 -7.90
C ALA A 463 9.16 -25.63 -7.04
N VAL A 464 9.50 -26.70 -6.30
CA VAL A 464 10.73 -26.78 -5.50
C VAL A 464 11.97 -26.69 -6.38
N GLN A 465 11.98 -27.40 -7.51
CA GLN A 465 13.11 -27.34 -8.46
C GLN A 465 13.29 -25.94 -9.03
N ILE A 466 12.20 -25.31 -9.50
CA ILE A 466 12.25 -23.95 -10.06
C ILE A 466 12.78 -22.97 -9.00
N THR A 467 12.29 -23.05 -7.77
CA THR A 467 12.74 -22.21 -6.66
C THR A 467 14.23 -22.37 -6.36
N MET A 468 14.73 -23.60 -6.29
CA MET A 468 16.14 -23.83 -6.00
C MET A 468 17.04 -23.35 -7.14
N TRP A 469 16.69 -23.65 -8.39
CA TRP A 469 17.46 -23.21 -9.55
C TRP A 469 17.43 -21.70 -9.73
N SER A 470 16.27 -21.05 -9.54
CA SER A 470 16.18 -19.59 -9.62
C SER A 470 16.96 -18.91 -8.49
N THR A 471 16.91 -19.45 -7.28
CA THR A 471 17.67 -18.92 -6.13
C THR A 471 19.18 -19.07 -6.35
N LEU A 472 19.63 -20.25 -6.79
CA LEU A 472 21.04 -20.49 -7.09
C LEU A 472 21.54 -19.59 -8.22
N PHE A 473 20.76 -19.46 -9.29
CA PHE A 473 21.08 -18.57 -10.40
C PHE A 473 21.24 -17.13 -9.92
N LEU A 474 20.26 -16.60 -9.18
CA LEU A 474 20.33 -15.22 -8.68
C LEU A 474 21.53 -15.05 -7.73
N LEU A 475 21.78 -15.96 -6.80
CA LEU A 475 22.93 -15.83 -5.89
C LEU A 475 24.27 -15.83 -6.64
N VAL A 476 24.45 -16.72 -7.62
CA VAL A 476 25.72 -16.79 -8.36
C VAL A 476 25.90 -15.55 -9.26
N PHE A 477 24.88 -15.21 -10.05
CA PHE A 477 24.98 -14.07 -10.97
C PHE A 477 25.00 -12.73 -10.24
N GLY A 478 24.30 -12.60 -9.12
CA GLY A 478 24.34 -11.41 -8.28
C GLY A 478 25.72 -11.25 -7.63
N THR A 479 26.31 -12.34 -7.14
CA THR A 479 27.68 -12.32 -6.59
C THR A 479 28.69 -11.90 -7.64
N LEU A 480 28.67 -12.52 -8.83
CA LEU A 480 29.59 -12.19 -9.92
C LEU A 480 29.39 -10.76 -10.41
N GLY A 481 28.13 -10.32 -10.56
CA GLY A 481 27.80 -8.96 -10.98
C GLY A 481 28.31 -7.92 -9.99
N PHE A 482 27.95 -8.06 -8.71
CA PHE A 482 28.40 -7.15 -7.65
C PHE A 482 29.93 -7.12 -7.54
N LEU A 483 30.57 -8.30 -7.50
CA LEU A 483 32.02 -8.42 -7.43
C LEU A 483 32.72 -7.73 -8.60
N SER A 484 32.21 -7.91 -9.82
CA SER A 484 32.81 -7.35 -11.04
C SER A 484 32.68 -5.82 -11.12
N LEU A 485 31.55 -5.27 -10.68
CA LEU A 485 31.25 -3.85 -10.78
C LEU A 485 31.90 -3.05 -9.65
N GLU A 486 31.98 -3.63 -8.45
CA GLU A 486 32.49 -2.94 -7.25
C GLU A 486 33.95 -3.27 -6.89
N TRP A 487 34.63 -4.10 -7.69
CA TRP A 487 36.02 -4.54 -7.40
C TRP A 487 36.98 -3.40 -7.09
N GLY A 488 36.87 -2.29 -7.81
CA GLY A 488 37.70 -1.09 -7.66
C GLY A 488 37.00 0.09 -6.97
N GLN A 489 35.82 -0.14 -6.38
CA GLN A 489 34.98 0.89 -5.75
C GLN A 489 34.73 0.49 -4.28
N SER A 490 33.50 0.16 -3.90
CA SER A 490 33.13 -0.15 -2.50
C SER A 490 33.85 -1.36 -1.91
N LEU A 491 34.42 -2.26 -2.72
CA LEU A 491 35.21 -3.41 -2.26
C LEU A 491 36.73 -3.16 -2.27
N ASN A 492 37.19 -1.98 -2.68
CA ASN A 492 38.61 -1.76 -2.95
C ASN A 492 39.48 -1.83 -1.69
N GLU A 493 38.96 -1.41 -0.55
CA GLU A 493 39.73 -1.39 0.71
C GLU A 493 39.85 -2.77 1.35
N LEU A 494 39.05 -3.75 0.91
CA LEU A 494 39.01 -5.09 1.48
C LEU A 494 40.07 -6.03 0.88
N PRO A 495 40.60 -6.97 1.67
CA PRO A 495 41.41 -8.08 1.17
C PRO A 495 40.65 -8.91 0.12
N ILE A 496 41.38 -9.52 -0.81
CA ILE A 496 40.81 -10.22 -1.99
C ILE A 496 39.74 -11.25 -1.62
N LEU A 497 39.95 -12.02 -0.54
CA LEU A 497 38.98 -13.01 -0.07
C LEU A 497 37.73 -12.35 0.53
N ASP A 498 37.90 -11.28 1.29
CA ASP A 498 36.78 -10.54 1.90
C ASP A 498 35.94 -9.83 0.85
N ARG A 499 36.52 -9.43 -0.29
CA ARG A 499 35.73 -8.95 -1.45
C ARG A 499 34.73 -10.00 -1.93
N LEU A 500 35.16 -11.27 -2.02
CA LEU A 500 34.29 -12.37 -2.44
C LEU A 500 33.19 -12.63 -1.39
N HIS A 501 33.54 -12.63 -0.11
CA HIS A 501 32.60 -12.82 0.99
C HIS A 501 31.53 -11.71 1.03
N ASN A 502 31.94 -10.45 0.83
CA ASN A 502 31.03 -9.30 0.77
C ASN A 502 30.15 -9.31 -0.48
N ALA A 503 30.71 -9.65 -1.65
CA ALA A 503 29.90 -9.76 -2.86
C ALA A 503 28.84 -10.88 -2.76
N TRP A 504 29.20 -12.02 -2.15
CA TRP A 504 28.24 -13.09 -1.85
C TRP A 504 27.15 -12.61 -0.89
N PHE A 505 27.55 -11.94 0.18
CA PHE A 505 26.64 -11.39 1.18
C PHE A 505 25.65 -10.40 0.56
N GLN A 506 26.15 -9.47 -0.25
CA GLN A 506 25.32 -8.49 -0.96
C GLN A 506 24.37 -9.17 -1.96
N SER A 507 24.82 -10.20 -2.66
CA SER A 507 23.89 -10.98 -3.50
C SER A 507 22.79 -11.67 -2.69
N ALA A 508 23.08 -12.14 -1.48
CA ALA A 508 22.09 -12.74 -0.60
C ALA A 508 21.12 -11.69 -0.03
N THR A 509 21.63 -10.53 0.38
CA THR A 509 20.85 -9.46 1.03
C THR A 509 19.87 -8.78 0.08
N LEU A 510 20.23 -8.64 -1.20
CA LEU A 510 19.37 -8.07 -2.23
C LEU A 510 18.06 -8.83 -2.42
N ARG A 511 17.99 -10.08 -1.96
CA ARG A 511 16.76 -10.88 -1.94
C ARG A 511 15.93 -10.60 -0.70
N THR A 512 15.63 -9.31 -0.51
CA THR A 512 14.70 -8.74 0.47
C THR A 512 15.14 -8.79 1.94
N ALA A 513 16.44 -8.76 2.26
CA ALA A 513 16.90 -8.91 3.64
C ALA A 513 17.54 -7.69 4.30
N GLY A 514 17.95 -6.67 3.54
CA GLY A 514 18.19 -5.32 4.06
C GLY A 514 19.44 -5.09 4.89
N PHE A 515 20.29 -6.10 5.07
CA PHE A 515 21.58 -5.94 5.75
C PHE A 515 22.63 -5.36 4.80
N ASN A 516 23.41 -4.40 5.30
CA ASN A 516 24.53 -3.78 4.58
C ASN A 516 25.84 -4.34 5.12
N SER A 517 26.72 -4.83 4.24
CA SER A 517 28.12 -5.12 4.57
C SER A 517 29.10 -4.15 3.90
N VAL A 518 28.61 -3.31 2.99
CA VAL A 518 29.31 -2.17 2.41
C VAL A 518 28.37 -0.97 2.39
N ASP A 519 28.92 0.24 2.28
CA ASP A 519 28.13 1.47 2.17
C ASP A 519 27.38 1.52 0.83
N ILE A 520 26.04 1.45 0.91
CA ILE A 520 25.15 1.45 -0.25
C ILE A 520 25.05 2.83 -0.90
N ALA A 521 25.33 3.92 -0.17
CA ALA A 521 25.32 5.27 -0.73
C ALA A 521 26.43 5.45 -1.80
N GLN A 522 27.53 4.71 -1.66
CA GLN A 522 28.73 4.86 -2.49
C GLN A 522 28.83 3.85 -3.65
N VAL A 523 27.85 2.96 -3.83
CA VAL A 523 27.90 1.98 -4.93
C VAL A 523 27.83 2.66 -6.29
N SER A 524 28.48 2.06 -7.28
CA SER A 524 28.48 2.59 -8.64
C SER A 524 27.06 2.56 -9.26
N PRO A 525 26.75 3.45 -10.23
CA PRO A 525 25.46 3.44 -10.90
C PRO A 525 25.13 2.10 -11.58
N GLY A 526 26.14 1.39 -12.09
CA GLY A 526 25.97 0.06 -12.68
C GLY A 526 25.50 -0.97 -11.65
N THR A 527 26.14 -0.99 -10.48
CA THR A 527 25.74 -1.85 -9.37
C THR A 527 24.35 -1.51 -8.87
N MET A 528 24.02 -0.22 -8.78
CA MET A 528 22.69 0.22 -8.40
C MET A 528 21.60 -0.33 -9.32
N VAL A 529 21.79 -0.28 -10.65
CA VAL A 529 20.82 -0.86 -11.61
C VAL A 529 20.68 -2.39 -11.40
N LEU A 530 21.78 -3.08 -11.15
CA LEU A 530 21.75 -4.50 -10.82
C LEU A 530 20.95 -4.74 -9.53
N MET A 531 21.21 -3.96 -8.48
CA MET A 531 20.51 -4.03 -7.20
C MET A 531 19.01 -3.81 -7.38
N LEU A 532 18.58 -2.78 -8.12
CA LEU A 532 17.17 -2.50 -8.40
C LEU A 532 16.46 -3.70 -9.03
N GLY A 533 17.09 -4.33 -10.02
CA GLY A 533 16.55 -5.53 -10.66
C GLY A 533 16.38 -6.69 -9.68
N TYR A 534 17.38 -6.93 -8.83
CA TYR A 534 17.33 -8.00 -7.83
C TYR A 534 16.35 -7.72 -6.70
N MET A 535 16.28 -6.48 -6.23
CA MET A 535 15.35 -6.04 -5.18
C MET A 535 13.89 -6.16 -5.61
N PHE A 536 13.62 -5.92 -6.89
CA PHE A 536 12.30 -6.13 -7.47
C PHE A 536 11.93 -7.63 -7.54
N VAL A 537 12.91 -8.49 -7.82
CA VAL A 537 12.79 -9.95 -7.78
C VAL A 537 13.02 -10.46 -6.35
N GLY A 538 11.97 -10.42 -5.55
CA GLY A 538 12.02 -10.88 -4.17
C GLY A 538 12.23 -12.40 -4.02
N GLY A 539 11.98 -12.91 -2.81
CA GLY A 539 12.22 -14.32 -2.51
C GLY A 539 11.17 -15.28 -3.08
N SER A 540 11.20 -16.52 -2.61
CA SER A 540 10.41 -17.60 -3.19
C SER A 540 9.03 -17.72 -2.54
N PRO A 541 8.02 -18.29 -3.22
CA PRO A 541 6.70 -18.49 -2.62
C PRO A 541 6.79 -19.32 -1.34
N GLY A 542 6.07 -18.90 -0.30
CA GLY A 542 6.05 -19.56 1.00
C GLY A 542 7.26 -19.27 1.89
N GLY A 543 8.21 -18.45 1.45
CA GLY A 543 9.25 -17.86 2.30
C GLY A 543 8.81 -16.55 2.95
N THR A 544 9.70 -16.00 3.78
CA THR A 544 9.49 -14.77 4.55
C THR A 544 9.72 -13.50 3.73
N ALA A 545 10.48 -13.60 2.64
CA ALA A 545 10.79 -12.53 1.69
C ALA A 545 9.56 -11.89 1.01
N GLY A 546 9.62 -10.59 0.69
CA GLY A 546 8.61 -9.85 -0.08
C GLY A 546 8.80 -9.89 -1.60
N GLY A 547 8.39 -8.80 -2.28
CA GLY A 547 8.60 -8.56 -3.71
C GLY A 547 7.91 -9.51 -4.70
N VAL A 548 8.24 -9.36 -5.99
CA VAL A 548 7.76 -10.27 -7.03
C VAL A 548 8.51 -11.60 -6.91
N LYS A 549 7.76 -12.67 -6.65
CA LYS A 549 8.37 -13.97 -6.34
C LYS A 549 9.26 -14.50 -7.47
N THR A 550 10.37 -15.15 -7.10
CA THR A 550 11.32 -15.76 -8.05
C THR A 550 10.65 -16.68 -9.07
N THR A 551 9.65 -17.46 -8.65
CA THR A 551 8.90 -18.37 -9.53
C THR A 551 8.06 -17.63 -10.57
N THR A 552 7.53 -16.46 -10.23
CA THR A 552 6.77 -15.62 -11.16
C THR A 552 7.67 -15.18 -12.30
N VAL A 553 8.85 -14.65 -11.97
CA VAL A 553 9.84 -14.22 -12.95
C VAL A 553 10.34 -15.40 -13.78
N ALA A 554 10.65 -16.54 -13.14
CA ALA A 554 11.08 -17.74 -13.85
C ALA A 554 10.03 -18.24 -14.85
N ILE A 555 8.74 -18.29 -14.47
CA ILE A 555 7.66 -18.71 -15.38
C ILE A 555 7.53 -17.75 -16.56
N LEU A 556 7.64 -16.43 -16.33
CA LEU A 556 7.59 -15.44 -17.41
C LEU A 556 8.77 -15.57 -18.36
N PHE A 557 9.98 -15.78 -17.84
CA PHE A 557 11.17 -16.00 -18.65
C PHE A 557 11.06 -17.28 -19.50
N ILE A 558 10.60 -18.38 -18.91
CA ILE A 558 10.39 -19.65 -19.63
C ILE A 558 9.28 -19.51 -20.67
N THR A 559 8.22 -18.76 -20.37
CA THR A 559 7.15 -18.46 -21.33
C THR A 559 7.67 -17.65 -22.52
N MET A 560 8.45 -16.60 -22.25
CA MET A 560 9.09 -15.79 -23.28
C MET A 560 10.00 -16.66 -24.16
N TRP A 561 10.83 -17.50 -23.56
CA TRP A 561 11.73 -18.40 -24.29
C TRP A 561 10.98 -19.44 -25.14
N ALA A 562 9.89 -20.01 -24.61
CA ALA A 562 9.02 -20.92 -25.35
C ALA A 562 8.38 -20.21 -26.56
N SER A 563 7.93 -18.97 -26.38
CA SER A 563 7.36 -18.14 -27.45
C SER A 563 8.39 -17.82 -28.54
N ILE A 564 9.63 -17.48 -28.17
CA ILE A 564 10.74 -17.24 -29.12
C ILE A 564 11.03 -18.50 -29.95
N ARG A 565 10.90 -19.69 -29.35
CA ARG A 565 11.07 -20.98 -30.04
C ARG A 565 9.84 -21.45 -30.83
N GLY A 566 8.74 -20.70 -30.78
CA GLY A 566 7.49 -21.08 -31.46
C GLY A 566 6.74 -22.24 -30.81
N HIS A 567 6.99 -22.55 -29.53
CA HIS A 567 6.22 -23.57 -28.81
C HIS A 567 4.91 -22.98 -28.25
N GLU A 568 3.77 -23.59 -28.57
CA GLU A 568 2.45 -23.17 -28.07
C GLU A 568 2.24 -23.48 -26.58
N GLU A 569 2.93 -24.50 -26.06
CA GLU A 569 2.86 -24.94 -24.68
C GLU A 569 4.16 -24.63 -23.93
N VAL A 570 4.02 -24.04 -22.75
CA VAL A 570 5.14 -23.81 -21.85
C VAL A 570 5.41 -25.09 -21.07
N THR A 571 6.49 -25.79 -21.39
CA THR A 571 6.86 -27.06 -20.78
C THR A 571 8.19 -26.95 -20.02
N ILE A 572 8.29 -27.64 -18.88
CA ILE A 572 9.55 -27.83 -18.14
C ILE A 572 9.73 -29.33 -17.92
N GLY A 573 10.76 -29.89 -18.57
CA GLY A 573 10.97 -31.33 -18.60
C GLY A 573 9.77 -32.05 -19.22
N LYS A 574 9.10 -32.91 -18.44
CA LYS A 574 7.92 -33.69 -18.87
C LYS A 574 6.60 -33.12 -18.35
N ARG A 575 6.56 -31.84 -17.96
CA ARG A 575 5.38 -31.21 -17.34
C ARG A 575 5.01 -29.91 -18.05
N THR A 576 3.73 -29.72 -18.33
CA THR A 576 3.19 -28.49 -18.95
C THR A 576 2.68 -27.52 -17.87
N ILE A 577 2.99 -26.23 -18.04
CA ILE A 577 2.50 -25.15 -17.17
C ILE A 577 1.12 -24.69 -17.68
N PRO A 578 0.08 -24.66 -16.83
CA PRO A 578 -1.23 -24.17 -17.23
C PRO A 578 -1.19 -22.70 -17.67
N ARG A 579 -1.93 -22.35 -18.73
CA ARG A 579 -2.08 -20.95 -19.20
C ARG A 579 -2.61 -20.02 -18.10
N SER A 580 -3.42 -20.53 -17.16
CA SER A 580 -3.92 -19.75 -16.03
C SER A 580 -2.80 -19.27 -15.09
N THR A 581 -1.74 -20.06 -14.92
CA THR A 581 -0.56 -19.69 -14.12
C THR A 581 0.24 -18.59 -14.82
N VAL A 582 0.41 -18.69 -16.14
CA VAL A 582 1.09 -17.66 -16.95
C VAL A 582 0.36 -16.32 -16.88
N HIS A 583 -0.97 -16.30 -17.08
CA HIS A 583 -1.75 -15.06 -16.97
C HIS A 583 -1.72 -14.46 -15.57
N LYS A 584 -1.72 -15.30 -14.51
CA LYS A 584 -1.54 -14.81 -13.14
C LYS A 584 -0.17 -14.18 -12.95
N ALA A 585 0.89 -14.79 -13.49
CA ALA A 585 2.24 -14.25 -13.41
C ALA A 585 2.37 -12.88 -14.10
N ILE A 586 1.77 -12.74 -15.29
CA ILE A 586 1.71 -11.45 -16.02
C ILE A 586 0.95 -10.40 -15.20
N ALA A 587 -0.19 -10.77 -14.62
CA ALA A 587 -0.99 -9.85 -13.81
C ALA A 587 -0.23 -9.39 -12.55
N VAL A 588 0.47 -10.31 -11.86
CA VAL A 588 1.33 -9.97 -10.73
C VAL A 588 2.43 -9.00 -11.15
N LEU A 589 3.17 -9.29 -12.23
CA LEU A 589 4.23 -8.39 -12.70
C LEU A 589 3.68 -7.01 -13.10
N GLY A 590 2.62 -6.98 -13.92
CA GLY A 590 2.01 -5.73 -14.38
C GLY A 590 1.46 -4.88 -13.24
N SER A 591 0.81 -5.49 -12.24
CA SER A 591 0.36 -4.78 -11.05
C SER A 591 1.51 -4.22 -10.21
N SER A 592 2.62 -4.96 -10.09
CA SER A 592 3.79 -4.55 -9.33
C SER A 592 4.45 -3.33 -9.98
N ILE A 593 4.61 -3.35 -11.31
CA ILE A 593 5.15 -2.22 -12.08
C ILE A 593 4.23 -1.01 -11.96
N LEU A 594 2.91 -1.19 -12.07
CA LEU A 594 1.95 -0.08 -11.96
C LEU A 594 2.02 0.61 -10.59
N VAL A 595 2.07 -0.18 -9.50
CA VAL A 595 2.21 0.36 -8.14
C VAL A 595 3.56 1.04 -7.97
N TRP A 596 4.64 0.42 -8.45
CA TRP A 596 6.00 0.99 -8.40
C TRP A 596 6.08 2.35 -9.08
N VAL A 597 5.59 2.47 -10.33
CA VAL A 597 5.58 3.73 -11.08
C VAL A 597 4.74 4.79 -10.35
N SER A 598 3.61 4.37 -9.77
CA SER A 598 2.71 5.30 -9.06
C SER A 598 3.37 5.86 -7.79
N VAL A 599 4.01 5.01 -6.99
CA VAL A 599 4.75 5.41 -5.78
C VAL A 599 5.94 6.31 -6.14
N LEU A 600 6.72 5.91 -7.16
CA LEU A 600 7.87 6.68 -7.62
C LEU A 600 7.44 8.08 -8.08
N LEU A 601 6.36 8.18 -8.86
CA LEU A 601 5.84 9.46 -9.32
C LEU A 601 5.40 10.34 -8.15
N CYS A 602 4.71 9.77 -7.15
CA CYS A 602 4.34 10.50 -5.95
C CYS A 602 5.56 11.04 -5.20
N LEU A 603 6.62 10.24 -5.02
CA LEU A 603 7.84 10.68 -4.35
C LEU A 603 8.58 11.75 -5.14
N LEU A 604 8.73 11.59 -6.46
CA LEU A 604 9.38 12.60 -7.32
C LEU A 604 8.64 13.95 -7.35
N LEU A 605 7.33 13.95 -7.13
CA LEU A 605 6.52 15.17 -7.10
C LEU A 605 6.45 15.83 -5.73
N THR A 606 6.71 15.09 -4.65
CA THR A 606 6.56 15.57 -3.27
C THR A 606 7.89 15.87 -2.59
N GLN A 607 8.93 15.09 -2.89
CA GLN A 607 10.23 15.19 -2.24
C GLN A 607 11.23 15.97 -3.11
N SER A 608 12.06 16.80 -2.49
CA SER A 608 13.16 17.53 -3.14
C SER A 608 14.49 16.75 -3.16
N LEU A 609 14.43 15.43 -3.03
CA LEU A 609 15.60 14.55 -3.00
C LEU A 609 16.00 14.09 -4.41
N ASP A 610 17.21 13.58 -4.55
CA ASP A 610 17.70 13.11 -5.85
C ASP A 610 16.87 11.94 -6.38
N ALA A 611 16.54 12.01 -7.68
CA ALA A 611 15.73 10.98 -8.34
C ALA A 611 16.38 9.59 -8.26
N ARG A 612 17.71 9.53 -8.23
CA ARG A 612 18.48 8.31 -8.01
C ARG A 612 18.06 7.63 -6.71
N ASP A 613 18.11 8.36 -5.60
CA ASP A 613 17.82 7.83 -4.28
C ASP A 613 16.34 7.46 -4.13
N LEU A 614 15.44 8.29 -4.67
CA LEU A 614 14.01 8.01 -4.65
C LEU A 614 13.64 6.74 -5.44
N VAL A 615 14.31 6.46 -6.57
CA VAL A 615 14.14 5.21 -7.32
C VAL A 615 14.60 4.00 -6.49
N PHE A 616 15.72 4.13 -5.77
CA PHE A 616 16.24 3.09 -4.89
C PHE A 616 15.30 2.81 -3.72
N GLU A 617 14.90 3.87 -3.01
CA GLU A 617 14.01 3.82 -1.86
C GLU A 617 12.64 3.23 -2.23
N THR A 618 12.07 3.66 -3.37
CA THR A 618 10.80 3.11 -3.86
C THR A 618 10.87 1.62 -4.14
N THR A 619 11.97 1.19 -4.76
CA THR A 619 12.18 -0.23 -5.11
C THR A 619 12.40 -1.06 -3.86
N SER A 620 13.17 -0.52 -2.89
CA SER A 620 13.38 -1.14 -1.58
C SER A 620 12.09 -1.28 -0.79
N ALA A 621 11.30 -0.21 -0.72
CA ALA A 621 10.03 -0.20 0.01
C ALA A 621 9.03 -1.20 -0.59
N LEU A 622 8.80 -1.17 -1.90
CA LEU A 622 7.86 -2.08 -2.56
C LEU A 622 8.35 -3.54 -2.56
N GLY A 623 9.66 -3.75 -2.69
CA GLY A 623 10.28 -5.07 -2.59
C GLY A 623 10.33 -5.61 -1.16
N THR A 624 10.06 -4.77 -0.16
CA THR A 624 10.32 -4.99 1.27
C THR A 624 11.76 -5.45 1.50
N VAL A 625 12.71 -4.68 0.96
CA VAL A 625 14.14 -5.05 1.00
C VAL A 625 14.86 -4.46 2.18
N GLY A 626 14.70 -3.17 2.46
CA GLY A 626 15.32 -2.53 3.62
C GLY A 626 16.68 -1.89 3.38
N LEU A 627 17.24 -2.06 2.18
CA LEU A 627 18.42 -1.29 1.79
C LEU A 627 18.01 0.15 1.48
N SER A 628 18.79 1.12 1.91
CA SER A 628 18.64 2.54 1.57
C SER A 628 19.99 3.12 1.19
N THR A 629 19.98 4.19 0.39
CA THR A 629 21.15 5.05 0.18
C THR A 629 21.35 6.05 1.32
N GLY A 630 20.53 5.97 2.37
CA GLY A 630 20.60 6.83 3.56
C GLY A 630 19.54 7.93 3.60
N ILE A 631 18.61 7.96 2.65
CA ILE A 631 17.61 9.03 2.56
C ILE A 631 16.35 8.79 3.40
N THR A 632 16.15 7.58 3.97
CA THR A 632 14.91 7.23 4.68
C THR A 632 14.56 8.21 5.80
N SER A 633 15.55 8.63 6.61
CA SER A 633 15.36 9.59 7.70
C SER A 633 15.18 11.04 7.23
N SER A 634 15.54 11.33 5.97
CA SER A 634 15.42 12.67 5.37
C SER A 634 14.08 12.92 4.67
N LEU A 635 13.22 11.91 4.59
CA LEU A 635 11.88 12.05 4.02
C LEU A 635 11.01 12.94 4.92
N ASP A 636 10.22 13.81 4.30
CA ASP A 636 9.18 14.55 5.02
C ASP A 636 8.03 13.60 5.46
N GLU A 637 7.08 14.13 6.23
CA GLU A 637 5.93 13.34 6.70
C GLU A 637 5.13 12.67 5.58
N LEU A 638 4.93 13.37 4.45
CA LEU A 638 4.20 12.83 3.30
C LEU A 638 5.00 11.71 2.61
N GLY A 639 6.30 11.88 2.46
CA GLY A 639 7.24 10.89 1.93
C GLY A 639 7.26 9.64 2.79
N LYS A 640 7.33 9.79 4.11
CA LYS A 640 7.22 8.68 5.09
C LYS A 640 5.89 7.93 4.91
N ILE A 641 4.76 8.62 4.74
CA ILE A 641 3.45 8.00 4.50
C ILE A 641 3.42 7.23 3.16
N ILE A 642 3.96 7.82 2.08
CA ILE A 642 4.00 7.18 0.76
C ILE A 642 4.83 5.88 0.82
N VAL A 643 6.02 5.93 1.43
CA VAL A 643 6.89 4.76 1.61
C VAL A 643 6.24 3.72 2.51
N LEU A 644 5.55 4.13 3.59
CA LEU A 644 4.78 3.24 4.46
C LEU A 644 3.71 2.45 3.68
N ILE A 645 2.95 3.13 2.83
CA ILE A 645 1.95 2.48 1.96
C ILE A 645 2.63 1.53 0.97
N ALA A 646 3.77 1.91 0.41
CA ALA A 646 4.52 1.09 -0.53
C ALA A 646 5.01 -0.22 0.12
N MET A 647 5.55 -0.16 1.33
CA MET A 647 5.94 -1.34 2.13
C MET A 647 4.76 -2.28 2.37
N PHE A 648 3.62 -1.71 2.79
CA PHE A 648 2.41 -2.48 3.03
C PHE A 648 1.88 -3.17 1.76
N ALA A 649 1.86 -2.44 0.64
CA ALA A 649 1.44 -2.97 -0.66
C ALA A 649 2.38 -4.07 -1.17
N GLY A 650 3.69 -3.91 -0.96
CA GLY A 650 4.72 -4.90 -1.25
C GLY A 650 4.50 -6.20 -0.48
N ARG A 651 4.25 -6.09 0.84
CA ARG A 651 4.04 -7.25 1.72
C ARG A 651 2.75 -8.01 1.43
N VAL A 652 1.63 -7.31 1.28
CA VAL A 652 0.30 -7.90 0.99
C VAL A 652 0.24 -8.47 -0.44
N GLY A 653 1.06 -7.94 -1.33
CA GLY A 653 1.11 -8.29 -2.73
C GLY A 653 0.26 -7.32 -3.57
N PRO A 654 0.83 -6.74 -4.64
CA PRO A 654 0.19 -5.66 -5.40
C PRO A 654 -1.11 -6.09 -6.09
N MET A 655 -1.23 -7.34 -6.53
CA MET A 655 -2.50 -7.87 -7.05
C MET A 655 -3.61 -7.91 -6.00
N THR A 656 -3.29 -8.33 -4.78
CA THR A 656 -4.24 -8.39 -3.67
C THR A 656 -4.67 -6.99 -3.27
N PHE A 657 -3.71 -6.05 -3.25
CA PHE A 657 -3.95 -4.63 -3.00
C PHE A 657 -4.87 -4.01 -4.06
N LEU A 658 -4.59 -4.21 -5.36
CA LEU A 658 -5.44 -3.71 -6.44
C LEU A 658 -6.82 -4.40 -6.47
N ALA A 659 -6.90 -5.68 -6.09
CA ALA A 659 -8.17 -6.39 -6.01
C ALA A 659 -9.13 -5.81 -4.95
N LEU A 660 -8.64 -5.08 -3.94
CA LEU A 660 -9.49 -4.31 -3.04
C LEU A 660 -10.19 -3.14 -3.74
N LEU A 661 -9.47 -2.49 -4.66
CA LEU A 661 -9.98 -1.37 -5.46
C LEU A 661 -10.89 -1.88 -6.59
N GLY A 662 -10.64 -3.10 -7.07
CA GLY A 662 -11.40 -3.76 -8.12
C GLY A 662 -12.75 -4.34 -7.62
N THR A 663 -13.77 -4.26 -8.46
CA THR A 663 -15.04 -4.97 -8.21
C THR A 663 -15.04 -6.30 -8.96
N SER A 664 -15.16 -7.43 -8.26
CA SER A 664 -15.29 -8.74 -8.90
C SER A 664 -16.64 -8.83 -9.62
N GLY A 665 -16.62 -8.77 -10.96
CA GLY A 665 -17.79 -9.03 -11.80
C GLY A 665 -18.13 -10.52 -11.85
N PRO A 666 -19.42 -10.92 -11.96
CA PRO A 666 -19.79 -12.31 -12.18
C PRO A 666 -19.12 -12.81 -13.47
N ARG A 667 -18.51 -13.99 -13.42
CA ARG A 667 -17.94 -14.65 -14.59
C ARG A 667 -19.03 -14.75 -15.66
N SER A 668 -18.84 -14.07 -16.78
CA SER A 668 -19.74 -14.17 -17.93
C SER A 668 -19.72 -15.62 -18.42
N ARG A 669 -20.89 -16.29 -18.39
CA ARG A 669 -21.06 -17.60 -19.00
C ARG A 669 -21.16 -17.52 -20.53
N ILE A 670 -21.28 -16.31 -21.08
CA ILE A 670 -21.34 -16.04 -22.51
C ILE A 670 -19.91 -15.78 -23.00
N ARG A 671 -19.42 -16.62 -23.93
CA ARG A 671 -18.20 -16.36 -24.71
C ARG A 671 -18.53 -15.40 -25.86
N ARG A 672 -17.62 -14.47 -26.13
CA ARG A 672 -17.72 -13.49 -27.23
C ARG A 672 -16.89 -13.97 -28.42
N PRO A 673 -17.18 -13.51 -29.66
CA PRO A 673 -16.35 -13.85 -30.81
C PRO A 673 -14.91 -13.38 -30.59
N GLU A 674 -13.96 -14.18 -31.09
CA GLU A 674 -12.55 -13.84 -31.10
C GLU A 674 -12.32 -12.69 -32.09
N ALA A 675 -11.52 -11.72 -31.67
CA ALA A 675 -11.14 -10.58 -32.51
C ALA A 675 -9.63 -10.62 -32.69
N HIS A 676 -9.18 -10.62 -33.94
CA HIS A 676 -7.76 -10.53 -34.24
C HIS A 676 -7.31 -9.09 -34.02
N VAL A 677 -6.51 -8.86 -32.98
CA VAL A 677 -5.85 -7.58 -32.72
C VAL A 677 -4.36 -7.78 -33.02
N PRO A 678 -3.80 -7.11 -34.04
CA PRO A 678 -2.37 -7.22 -34.32
C PRO A 678 -1.57 -6.71 -33.13
N LEU A 679 -0.57 -7.48 -32.71
CA LEU A 679 0.48 -7.06 -31.80
C LEU A 679 1.76 -6.88 -32.64
N THR A 680 2.60 -5.93 -32.24
CA THR A 680 3.85 -5.56 -32.94
C THR A 680 4.91 -6.64 -32.91
#